data_AF-A0A426Y8U5-F1
#
_entry.id   AF-A0A426Y8U5-F1
#
_cell.length_a   1.000
_cell.length_b   1.000
_cell.length_c   1.000
_cell.angle_alpha   90.00
_cell.angle_beta   90.00
_cell.angle_gamma   90.00
#
_symmetry.space_group_name_H-M   'P 1'
#
loop_
_entity.id
_entity.type
_entity.pdbx_description
1 polymer ?
#
loop_
_entity_poly.entity_id
_entity_poly.type
_entity_poly.pdbx_seq_one_letter_code
_entity_poly.pdbx_strand_id
1 'polypeptide(L)'
;MMVSLGPVDAGRPTARSEKVAVIGGTCNWVNPVYETVKLVRNPTTGKMDDKVYRFLLSATGSSKAGVLGDATVNLADFAEVFTAASVSLPLKASNTATILRITIQRIQGDGKASSGDWSGTSAPDGNADASTRSSGDVVLNETSCDSEDSLEKLRYDIIMLTRKVELSDLELQILRKQIIKECKRGEDLSRELSSLKEERDALKRECEALKLSEKPIKFEGNIPTGSQHDGDDLHSLLEKTKQELDHEKNLNVHLRLQLKMTQGSELILAVKDLDTLLEQRNGEPLCMKCSKMYLKTETSDELEAMKMGNGLPQPKKHECEKKLHKKVAQNDTEEQYPLDELVNIHDDMKVAYSLENKIIDLNNEVEFYMKDHEDLEMQMEQLALDYEILKQENHDITTKLEQIQLREQLRMQYECSAHVAIISDLESHVECLEKELHKQAESFEADIATITDAKVEQEKRAIVAEEALREAKWSNSKIVKRLQEEFRSLSAHMSSTFQANEKIVKHVLKETAELRSEKSNLEDLLEKTKKDMVSVQEQFRMKFKQLVGLLYFKSKEADRLLLELKDTRRKLENYRMSEVASQKNFVEEKQRKTEMEKLELEKSLLAEQNKEKEELLVEMDLSRSATEVSEISPQDKNLEIDTLKKEIAVLRKEVNIALEENNELRNIKDEKDTTISVLKSEVANPGVQYSNLKHTLYENELEKQDLRRSLSNLKGGLLEGQLTTSSDEKNGDNHTASISNVREPTRY
;
A
#
# COMPACT_ATOMS: atom_id res chain seq x y z
N MET A 1 25.26 -16.96 50.40
CA MET A 1 26.39 -16.43 49.63
C MET A 1 26.03 -15.08 49.03
N MET A 2 27.03 -14.25 48.75
CA MET A 2 26.90 -12.98 48.02
C MET A 2 28.08 -12.86 47.05
N VAL A 3 27.80 -12.43 45.81
CA VAL A 3 28.82 -12.03 44.82
C VAL A 3 29.03 -10.53 44.93
N SER A 4 30.28 -10.10 45.01
CA SER A 4 30.67 -8.69 44.87
C SER A 4 31.44 -8.50 43.57
N LEU A 5 31.10 -7.46 42.80
CA LEU A 5 31.73 -7.11 41.53
C LEU A 5 32.47 -5.78 41.68
N GLY A 6 33.67 -5.68 41.11
CA GLY A 6 34.35 -4.39 40.94
C GLY A 6 35.55 -4.48 40.01
N PRO A 7 36.02 -3.36 39.46
CA PRO A 7 37.19 -3.36 38.59
C PRO A 7 38.45 -3.65 39.41
N VAL A 8 39.43 -4.33 38.81
CA VAL A 8 40.63 -4.81 39.52
C VAL A 8 41.47 -3.66 40.08
N ASP A 9 41.52 -2.54 39.37
CA ASP A 9 42.30 -1.33 39.66
C ASP A 9 41.80 -0.53 40.86
N ALA A 10 40.48 -0.38 41.04
CA ALA A 10 39.89 0.37 42.15
C ALA A 10 40.00 -0.34 43.51
N GLY A 11 40.35 -1.64 43.51
CA GLY A 11 40.54 -2.47 44.72
C GLY A 11 39.26 -2.80 45.52
N ARG A 12 38.23 -1.93 45.47
CA ARG A 12 36.94 -2.08 46.16
C ARG A 12 35.84 -2.54 45.19
N PRO A 13 34.87 -3.37 45.63
CA PRO A 13 33.68 -3.67 44.82
C PRO A 13 32.84 -2.42 44.55
N THR A 14 32.40 -2.23 43.31
CA THR A 14 31.45 -1.20 42.88
C THR A 14 30.00 -1.66 43.04
N ALA A 15 29.73 -2.95 42.82
CA ALA A 15 28.39 -3.53 42.92
C ALA A 15 28.38 -4.82 43.76
N ARG A 16 27.20 -5.20 44.29
CA ARG A 16 27.00 -6.43 45.07
C ARG A 16 25.64 -7.06 44.75
N SER A 17 25.60 -8.38 44.76
CA SER A 17 24.36 -9.15 44.62
C SER A 17 23.54 -9.16 45.91
N GLU A 18 22.29 -9.59 45.79
CA GLU A 18 21.50 -10.12 46.90
C GLU A 18 22.19 -11.31 47.62
N LYS A 19 21.75 -11.59 48.85
CA LYS A 19 22.19 -12.75 49.66
C LYS A 19 21.31 -13.97 49.33
N VAL A 20 21.91 -15.01 48.78
CA VAL A 20 21.20 -16.24 48.34
C VAL A 20 21.62 -17.44 49.20
N ALA A 21 20.67 -18.32 49.56
CA ALA A 21 20.96 -19.57 50.26
C ALA A 21 21.64 -20.61 49.34
N VAL A 22 22.38 -21.56 49.92
CA VAL A 22 22.91 -22.70 49.15
C VAL A 22 21.85 -23.79 49.14
N ILE A 23 21.37 -24.19 47.96
CA ILE A 23 20.32 -25.22 47.80
C ILE A 23 20.87 -26.31 46.90
N GLY A 24 20.96 -27.54 47.41
CA GLY A 24 21.51 -28.68 46.64
C GLY A 24 22.93 -28.45 46.12
N GLY A 25 23.76 -27.70 46.85
CA GLY A 25 25.12 -27.32 46.43
C GLY A 25 25.19 -26.20 45.36
N THR A 26 24.05 -25.67 44.92
CA THR A 26 23.96 -24.61 43.91
C THR A 26 23.48 -23.28 44.53
N CYS A 27 23.91 -22.16 43.96
CA CYS A 27 23.37 -20.82 44.23
C CYS A 27 23.00 -20.15 42.91
N ASN A 28 21.79 -19.62 42.83
CA ASN A 28 21.28 -18.89 41.66
C ASN A 28 20.84 -17.49 42.11
N TRP A 29 21.39 -16.45 41.50
CA TRP A 29 20.97 -15.06 41.71
C TRP A 29 19.94 -14.71 40.63
N VAL A 30 18.80 -14.16 41.03
CA VAL A 30 17.68 -13.87 40.11
C VAL A 30 17.76 -12.43 39.62
N ASN A 31 18.20 -11.51 40.49
CA ASN A 31 18.33 -10.10 40.15
C ASN A 31 19.66 -9.82 39.42
N PRO A 32 19.65 -9.24 38.20
CA PRO A 32 20.85 -8.89 37.47
C PRO A 32 21.59 -7.71 38.11
N VAL A 33 22.91 -7.68 37.95
CA VAL A 33 23.77 -6.58 38.42
C VAL A 33 24.11 -5.68 37.24
N TYR A 34 23.72 -4.40 37.32
CA TYR A 34 24.05 -3.38 36.34
C TYR A 34 25.32 -2.62 36.75
N GLU A 35 26.26 -2.43 35.84
CA GLU A 35 27.57 -1.79 36.08
C GLU A 35 27.93 -0.90 34.88
N THR A 36 28.29 0.37 35.14
CA THR A 36 28.61 1.34 34.08
C THR A 36 30.11 1.36 33.79
N VAL A 37 30.52 0.59 32.78
CA VAL A 37 31.94 0.45 32.39
C VAL A 37 32.34 1.55 31.41
N LYS A 38 33.33 2.37 31.78
CA LYS A 38 34.04 3.25 30.84
C LYS A 38 35.15 2.47 30.14
N LEU A 39 35.02 2.31 28.82
CA LEU A 39 36.04 1.75 27.94
C LEU A 39 36.64 2.87 27.10
N VAL A 40 37.96 2.87 26.94
CA VAL A 40 38.69 3.81 26.09
C VAL A 40 39.13 3.07 24.83
N ARG A 41 38.91 3.65 23.66
CA ARG A 41 39.42 3.11 22.39
C ARG A 41 40.77 3.76 22.07
N ASN A 42 41.79 2.95 21.90
CA ASN A 42 43.11 3.40 21.50
C ASN A 42 43.07 3.96 20.06
N PRO A 43 43.44 5.23 19.82
CA PRO A 43 43.29 5.85 18.51
C PRO A 43 44.25 5.30 17.45
N THR A 44 45.34 4.64 17.86
CA THR A 44 46.39 4.14 16.95
C THR A 44 46.18 2.67 16.58
N THR A 45 45.51 1.88 17.42
CA THR A 45 45.28 0.43 17.20
C THR A 45 43.81 0.04 17.03
N GLY A 46 42.87 0.94 17.29
CA GLY A 46 41.42 0.71 17.20
C GLY A 46 40.82 -0.20 18.28
N LYS A 47 41.67 -0.90 19.06
CA LYS A 47 41.24 -1.77 20.16
C LYS A 47 40.77 -0.95 21.37
N MET A 48 39.92 -1.56 22.18
CA MET A 48 39.60 -1.07 23.52
C MET A 48 40.75 -1.40 24.47
N ASP A 49 41.05 -0.49 25.39
CA ASP A 49 42.00 -0.74 26.48
C ASP A 49 41.40 -1.73 27.50
N ASP A 50 42.22 -2.65 28.02
CA ASP A 50 41.78 -3.72 28.91
C ASP A 50 41.13 -3.18 30.19
N LYS A 51 39.93 -3.70 30.51
CA LYS A 51 39.18 -3.34 31.71
C LYS A 51 38.74 -4.59 32.46
N VAL A 52 39.70 -5.14 33.21
CA VAL A 52 39.51 -6.36 34.01
C VAL A 52 38.67 -6.08 35.26
N TYR A 53 37.58 -6.82 35.39
CA TYR A 53 36.71 -6.87 36.57
C TYR A 53 36.92 -8.17 37.34
N ARG A 54 36.72 -8.10 38.66
CA ARG A 54 36.83 -9.22 39.61
C ARG A 54 35.49 -9.47 40.28
N PHE A 55 35.03 -10.72 40.19
CA PHE A 55 33.92 -11.28 40.94
C PHE A 55 34.48 -11.95 42.20
N LEU A 56 33.99 -11.56 43.37
CA LEU A 56 34.39 -12.07 44.68
C LEU A 56 33.20 -12.78 45.33
N LEU A 57 33.31 -14.09 45.56
CA LEU A 57 32.26 -14.87 46.22
C LEU A 57 32.49 -14.89 47.73
N SER A 58 31.44 -14.63 48.51
CA SER A 58 31.52 -14.55 49.99
C SER A 58 30.44 -15.35 50.70
N ALA A 59 30.82 -15.96 51.82
CA ALA A 59 29.93 -16.57 52.79
C ALA A 59 29.52 -15.53 53.85
N THR A 60 28.22 -15.38 54.07
CA THR A 60 27.63 -14.52 55.11
C THR A 60 26.76 -15.41 56.00
N GLY A 61 27.20 -15.66 57.24
CA GLY A 61 26.58 -16.64 58.14
C GLY A 61 27.50 -17.16 59.26
N SER A 62 28.64 -16.52 59.50
CA SER A 62 29.59 -16.82 60.58
C SER A 62 30.24 -15.52 61.06
N SER A 63 30.88 -15.52 62.24
CA SER A 63 31.46 -14.35 62.90
C SER A 63 32.65 -13.71 62.15
N LYS A 64 33.15 -14.35 61.08
CA LYS A 64 33.90 -13.69 60.00
C LYS A 64 33.26 -14.00 58.66
N ALA A 65 33.13 -13.00 57.80
CA ALA A 65 32.72 -13.16 56.42
C ALA A 65 33.85 -13.84 55.62
N GLY A 66 33.70 -15.13 55.32
CA GLY A 66 34.69 -15.90 54.58
C GLY A 66 34.62 -15.59 53.08
N VAL A 67 35.75 -15.23 52.47
CA VAL A 67 35.90 -15.25 51.01
C VAL A 67 35.99 -16.70 50.57
N LEU A 68 35.15 -17.09 49.61
CA LEU A 68 35.07 -18.45 49.06
C LEU A 68 35.88 -18.62 47.76
N GLY A 69 36.36 -17.52 47.17
CA GLY A 69 37.16 -17.49 45.96
C GLY A 69 36.85 -16.28 45.07
N ASP A 70 37.72 -16.01 44.10
CA ASP A 70 37.53 -14.95 43.11
C ASP A 70 37.66 -15.46 41.66
N ALA A 71 37.10 -14.69 40.72
CA ALA A 71 37.26 -14.89 39.29
C ALA A 71 37.36 -13.54 38.58
N THR A 72 38.05 -13.50 37.42
CA THR A 72 38.37 -12.26 36.71
C THR A 72 37.97 -12.33 35.24
N VAL A 73 37.41 -11.25 34.70
CA VAL A 73 36.95 -11.13 33.30
C VAL A 73 37.36 -9.77 32.73
N ASN A 74 37.87 -9.73 31.51
CA ASN A 74 38.06 -8.47 30.78
C ASN A 74 36.72 -8.03 30.16
N LEU A 75 36.18 -6.87 30.55
CA LEU A 75 34.93 -6.37 29.96
C LEU A 75 35.16 -5.66 28.62
N ALA A 76 36.41 -5.37 28.25
CA ALA A 76 36.77 -4.88 26.92
C ALA A 76 36.52 -5.92 25.82
N ASP A 77 36.72 -7.22 26.10
CA ASP A 77 36.45 -8.34 25.17
C ASP A 77 34.98 -8.38 24.71
N PHE A 78 34.05 -7.87 25.52
CA PHE A 78 32.61 -7.87 25.27
C PHE A 78 32.10 -6.52 24.72
N ALA A 79 32.99 -5.56 24.45
CA ALA A 79 32.61 -4.22 24.00
C ALA A 79 31.78 -4.21 22.70
N GLU A 80 32.14 -5.09 21.76
CA GLU A 80 31.52 -5.19 20.44
C GLU A 80 30.45 -6.29 20.37
N VAL A 81 30.20 -6.99 21.49
CA VAL A 81 29.24 -8.10 21.59
C VAL A 81 27.92 -7.60 22.18
N PHE A 82 26.93 -7.38 21.32
CA PHE A 82 25.58 -6.94 21.70
C PHE A 82 24.64 -8.08 22.13
N THR A 83 25.03 -9.34 21.89
CA THR A 83 24.30 -10.53 22.35
C THR A 83 24.72 -10.93 23.77
N ALA A 84 23.83 -11.60 24.50
CA ALA A 84 24.12 -12.06 25.86
C ALA A 84 25.14 -13.22 25.85
N ALA A 85 26.39 -12.93 26.25
CA ALA A 85 27.49 -13.89 26.28
C ALA A 85 27.52 -14.63 27.63
N SER A 86 27.46 -15.97 27.61
CA SER A 86 27.53 -16.80 28.82
C SER A 86 28.95 -17.35 29.03
N VAL A 87 29.54 -17.07 30.19
CA VAL A 87 30.91 -17.47 30.54
C VAL A 87 30.89 -18.33 31.80
N SER A 88 31.66 -19.41 31.83
CA SER A 88 31.80 -20.28 33.01
C SER A 88 33.24 -20.22 33.51
N LEU A 89 33.43 -19.76 34.75
CA LEU A 89 34.72 -19.40 35.33
C LEU A 89 34.99 -20.27 36.57
N PRO A 90 36.10 -21.03 36.64
CA PRO A 90 36.51 -21.68 37.88
C PRO A 90 36.94 -20.60 38.89
N LEU A 91 36.47 -20.70 40.13
CA LEU A 91 36.89 -19.81 41.21
C LEU A 91 38.32 -20.16 41.66
N LYS A 92 39.15 -19.13 41.85
CA LYS A 92 40.47 -19.26 42.47
C LYS A 92 40.29 -19.36 43.97
N ALA A 93 40.23 -20.59 44.45
CA ALA A 93 40.16 -20.95 45.87
C ALA A 93 40.97 -22.21 46.13
N SER A 94 41.51 -22.35 47.34
CA SER A 94 42.20 -23.58 47.75
C SER A 94 41.20 -24.74 47.87
N ASN A 95 41.29 -25.68 46.93
CA ASN A 95 40.79 -27.06 47.01
C ASN A 95 39.29 -27.29 46.73
N THR A 96 38.55 -26.33 46.17
CA THR A 96 37.13 -26.53 45.75
C THR A 96 36.91 -26.23 44.27
N ALA A 97 36.41 -27.21 43.51
CA ALA A 97 36.12 -27.10 42.07
C ALA A 97 34.82 -26.32 41.76
N THR A 98 34.65 -25.15 42.38
CA THR A 98 33.45 -24.32 42.26
C THR A 98 33.51 -23.48 40.98
N ILE A 99 32.47 -23.58 40.15
CA ILE A 99 32.36 -22.85 38.88
C ILE A 99 31.30 -21.75 39.01
N LEU A 100 31.70 -20.50 38.80
CA LEU A 100 30.81 -19.37 38.65
C LEU A 100 30.40 -19.24 37.19
N ARG A 101 29.12 -19.44 36.89
CA ARG A 101 28.55 -19.13 35.56
C ARG A 101 27.92 -17.75 35.59
N ILE A 102 28.32 -16.89 34.65
CA ILE A 102 27.80 -15.54 34.47
C ILE A 102 27.25 -15.37 33.05
N THR A 103 26.36 -14.39 32.88
CA THR A 103 25.90 -13.94 31.56
C THR A 103 26.10 -12.43 31.50
N ILE A 104 26.83 -11.96 30.47
CA ILE A 104 27.17 -10.55 30.24
C ILE A 104 26.38 -10.06 29.02
N GLN A 105 25.71 -8.91 29.13
CA GLN A 105 24.96 -8.32 28.02
C GLN A 105 25.16 -6.80 27.99
N ARG A 106 25.53 -6.25 26.84
CA ARG A 106 25.60 -4.79 26.63
C ARG A 106 24.20 -4.25 26.34
N ILE A 107 23.73 -3.30 27.16
CA ILE A 107 22.32 -2.84 27.13
C ILE A 107 22.13 -1.59 26.24
N GLN A 108 23.10 -0.68 26.18
CA GLN A 108 23.09 0.47 25.27
C GLN A 108 24.53 0.90 24.92
N GLY A 109 24.69 1.73 23.89
CA GLY A 109 25.95 2.38 23.53
C GLY A 109 25.70 3.67 22.75
N ASP A 110 26.37 4.73 23.16
CA ASP A 110 26.61 6.00 22.45
C ASP A 110 25.40 6.66 21.75
N GLY A 111 24.63 7.40 22.55
CA GLY A 111 23.87 8.53 22.02
C GLY A 111 24.84 9.57 21.45
N LYS A 112 24.61 9.99 20.19
CA LYS A 112 25.50 10.89 19.45
C LYS A 112 25.68 12.23 20.17
N ALA A 113 26.91 12.58 20.51
CA ALA A 113 27.22 13.84 21.16
C ALA A 113 26.91 15.05 20.26
N SER A 114 26.17 16.01 20.79
CA SER A 114 26.17 17.40 20.31
C SER A 114 25.90 18.34 21.49
N SER A 115 26.53 19.50 21.43
CA SER A 115 26.22 20.74 22.17
C SER A 115 24.85 20.79 22.85
N GLY A 116 24.82 21.00 24.16
CA GLY A 116 23.61 21.44 24.84
C GLY A 116 23.38 22.95 24.65
N ASP A 117 22.12 23.37 24.76
CA ASP A 117 21.75 24.72 25.20
C ASP A 117 20.42 24.65 25.95
N TRP A 118 20.24 25.50 26.96
CA TRP A 118 19.03 25.52 27.81
C TRP A 118 18.13 26.72 27.47
N SER A 119 17.08 26.49 26.67
CA SER A 119 15.87 27.35 26.52
C SER A 119 14.90 26.67 25.55
N GLY A 120 13.59 26.96 25.52
CA GLY A 120 12.82 27.82 26.42
C GLY A 120 11.52 28.33 25.75
N THR A 121 10.36 27.87 26.24
CA THR A 121 8.99 28.38 25.96
C THR A 121 8.37 28.19 24.55
N SER A 122 7.04 28.32 24.52
CA SER A 122 6.11 28.54 23.38
C SER A 122 5.97 27.51 22.24
N ALA A 123 4.83 26.79 22.30
CA ALA A 123 3.84 26.75 21.21
C ALA A 123 2.93 28.02 21.33
N PRO A 124 1.99 28.37 20.41
CA PRO A 124 1.34 27.52 19.40
C PRO A 124 1.05 28.19 18.02
N ASP A 125 0.24 27.47 17.22
CA ASP A 125 -0.64 27.90 16.11
C ASP A 125 -0.06 28.49 14.80
N GLY A 126 -0.67 28.08 13.67
CA GLY A 126 -0.34 28.55 12.32
C GLY A 126 -1.02 27.73 11.21
N ASN A 127 -2.07 28.28 10.59
CA ASN A 127 -2.95 27.64 9.62
C ASN A 127 -2.32 27.18 8.28
N ALA A 128 -3.10 26.36 7.58
CA ALA A 128 -3.32 26.20 6.11
C ALA A 128 -2.58 27.17 5.13
N ASP A 129 -2.36 26.82 3.85
CA ASP A 129 -3.34 26.18 2.95
C ASP A 129 -2.73 25.62 1.62
N ALA A 130 -3.59 24.99 0.82
CA ALA A 130 -3.60 24.96 -0.66
C ALA A 130 -2.53 24.16 -1.47
N SER A 131 -2.98 23.00 -1.93
CA SER A 131 -3.18 22.69 -3.38
C SER A 131 -2.00 22.35 -4.34
N THR A 132 -1.99 21.06 -4.73
CA THR A 132 -2.22 20.60 -6.13
C THR A 132 -1.10 20.65 -7.20
N ARG A 133 -0.55 19.45 -7.47
CA ARG A 133 -0.15 18.86 -8.78
C ARG A 133 0.56 19.72 -9.86
N SER A 134 1.71 19.22 -10.33
CA SER A 134 1.88 18.87 -11.75
C SER A 134 2.97 17.80 -11.97
N SER A 135 2.86 17.06 -13.07
CA SER A 135 3.91 16.21 -13.64
C SER A 135 4.95 17.06 -14.41
N GLY A 136 6.16 16.53 -14.59
CA GLY A 136 7.25 17.14 -15.36
C GLY A 136 8.51 16.27 -15.36
N ASP A 137 8.64 15.39 -16.35
CA ASP A 137 9.78 14.48 -16.51
C ASP A 137 11.00 15.19 -17.11
N VAL A 138 12.17 15.05 -16.46
CA VAL A 138 13.49 15.42 -16.99
C VAL A 138 14.51 14.37 -16.55
N VAL A 139 14.88 13.49 -17.48
CA VAL A 139 15.98 12.55 -17.29
C VAL A 139 17.32 13.29 -17.34
N LEU A 140 18.02 13.33 -16.19
CA LEU A 140 19.47 13.53 -16.13
C LEU A 140 20.08 12.37 -15.32
N ASN A 141 20.81 11.52 -16.02
CA ASN A 141 21.30 10.24 -15.48
C ASN A 141 22.79 10.30 -15.19
N GLU A 142 23.19 10.91 -14.05
CA GLU A 142 24.55 10.81 -13.50
C GLU A 142 24.61 11.30 -12.04
N THR A 143 24.58 10.36 -11.08
CA THR A 143 25.27 10.35 -9.75
C THR A 143 24.69 9.18 -8.92
N SER A 144 25.15 7.95 -9.20
CA SER A 144 24.73 6.74 -8.50
C SER A 144 25.76 6.33 -7.43
N CYS A 145 25.68 6.94 -6.25
CA CYS A 145 26.37 6.49 -5.02
C CYS A 145 25.45 6.62 -3.80
N ASP A 146 25.00 7.84 -3.48
CA ASP A 146 24.23 8.13 -2.25
C ASP A 146 22.89 7.37 -2.15
N SER A 147 22.28 7.04 -3.28
CA SER A 147 21.03 6.26 -3.35
C SER A 147 21.21 4.78 -3.01
N GLU A 148 22.40 4.22 -3.20
CA GLU A 148 22.64 2.79 -3.04
C GLU A 148 23.05 2.47 -1.59
N ASP A 149 23.94 3.29 -1.01
CA ASP A 149 24.27 3.26 0.43
C ASP A 149 23.03 3.49 1.31
N SER A 150 22.14 4.42 0.92
CA SER A 150 20.90 4.68 1.67
C SER A 150 19.85 3.56 1.53
N LEU A 151 19.81 2.86 0.40
CA LEU A 151 18.93 1.70 0.18
C LEU A 151 19.45 0.46 0.91
N GLU A 152 20.77 0.21 0.90
CA GLU A 152 21.37 -0.91 1.63
C GLU A 152 21.34 -0.68 3.15
N LYS A 153 21.48 0.58 3.61
CA LYS A 153 21.17 0.95 4.99
C LYS A 153 19.70 0.67 5.35
N LEU A 154 18.75 1.04 4.50
CA LEU A 154 17.33 0.76 4.73
C LEU A 154 17.05 -0.76 4.78
N ARG A 155 17.74 -1.56 3.97
CA ARG A 155 17.69 -3.04 4.05
C ARG A 155 18.24 -3.56 5.37
N TYR A 156 19.37 -3.04 5.85
CA TYR A 156 19.92 -3.37 7.15
C TYR A 156 18.95 -3.02 8.29
N ASP A 157 18.37 -1.82 8.27
CA ASP A 157 17.38 -1.37 9.24
C ASP A 157 16.12 -2.26 9.22
N ILE A 158 15.64 -2.67 8.04
CA ILE A 158 14.55 -3.65 7.89
C ILE A 158 14.93 -5.00 8.51
N ILE A 159 16.10 -5.55 8.21
CA ILE A 159 16.57 -6.84 8.76
C ILE A 159 16.68 -6.78 10.29
N MET A 160 17.15 -5.67 10.84
CA MET A 160 17.26 -5.45 12.29
C MET A 160 15.89 -5.28 12.94
N LEU A 161 14.93 -4.61 12.29
CA LEU A 161 13.56 -4.49 12.78
C LEU A 161 12.80 -5.82 12.72
N THR A 162 12.96 -6.61 11.65
CA THR A 162 12.40 -7.98 11.56
C THR A 162 12.92 -8.85 12.71
N ARG A 163 14.24 -8.90 12.92
CA ARG A 163 14.84 -9.65 14.04
C ARG A 163 14.36 -9.16 15.41
N LYS A 164 14.13 -7.86 15.58
CA LYS A 164 13.57 -7.30 16.82
C LYS A 164 12.13 -7.75 17.05
N VAL A 165 11.31 -7.82 16.00
CA VAL A 165 9.93 -8.36 16.08
C VAL A 165 9.94 -9.85 16.40
N GLU A 166 10.83 -10.64 15.79
CA GLU A 166 11.00 -12.07 16.07
C GLU A 166 11.40 -12.32 17.54
N LEU A 167 12.34 -11.54 18.08
CA LEU A 167 12.73 -11.60 19.49
C LEU A 167 11.57 -11.21 20.42
N SER A 168 10.83 -10.15 20.10
CA SER A 168 9.67 -9.74 20.89
C SER A 168 8.52 -10.76 20.87
N ASP A 169 8.27 -11.50 19.78
CA ASP A 169 7.29 -12.59 19.82
C ASP A 169 7.81 -13.80 20.62
N LEU A 170 9.11 -14.12 20.56
CA LEU A 170 9.70 -15.16 21.42
C LEU A 170 9.59 -14.80 22.91
N GLU A 171 9.86 -13.56 23.29
CA GLU A 171 9.64 -13.03 24.64
C GLU A 171 8.15 -13.13 25.04
N LEU A 172 7.23 -12.69 24.17
CA LEU A 172 5.79 -12.82 24.40
C LEU A 172 5.33 -14.29 24.51
N GLN A 173 5.92 -15.22 23.75
CA GLN A 173 5.64 -16.65 23.87
C GLN A 173 6.14 -17.22 25.20
N ILE A 174 7.31 -16.78 25.70
CA ILE A 174 7.84 -17.17 27.00
C ILE A 174 6.95 -16.61 28.12
N LEU A 175 6.58 -15.33 28.05
CA LEU A 175 5.67 -14.69 29.00
C LEU A 175 4.28 -15.34 29.00
N ARG A 176 3.69 -15.64 27.83
CA ARG A 176 2.43 -16.42 27.73
C ARG A 176 2.56 -17.79 28.40
N LYS A 177 3.67 -18.52 28.18
CA LYS A 177 3.94 -19.82 28.83
C LYS A 177 4.11 -19.68 30.34
N GLN A 178 4.70 -18.59 30.83
CA GLN A 178 4.84 -18.33 32.27
C GLN A 178 3.49 -17.96 32.91
N ILE A 179 2.70 -17.09 32.28
CA ILE A 179 1.34 -16.74 32.72
C ILE A 179 0.48 -18.00 32.84
N ILE A 180 0.51 -18.91 31.86
CA ILE A 180 -0.25 -20.17 31.91
C ILE A 180 0.18 -21.06 33.10
N LYS A 181 1.47 -21.06 33.49
CA LYS A 181 1.94 -21.77 34.69
C LYS A 181 1.47 -21.10 35.98
N GLU A 182 1.53 -19.78 36.06
CA GLU A 182 1.09 -19.02 37.24
C GLU A 182 -0.43 -19.07 37.42
N CYS A 183 -1.22 -19.03 36.34
CA CYS A 183 -2.65 -19.27 36.38
C CYS A 183 -2.97 -20.65 36.96
N LYS A 184 -2.30 -21.71 36.49
CA LYS A 184 -2.47 -23.06 37.05
C LYS A 184 -2.07 -23.14 38.52
N ARG A 185 -0.95 -22.53 38.91
CA ARG A 185 -0.53 -22.44 40.32
C ARG A 185 -1.56 -21.69 41.17
N GLY A 186 -2.20 -20.66 40.63
CA GLY A 186 -3.32 -19.95 41.24
C GLY A 186 -4.61 -20.79 41.34
N GLU A 187 -4.92 -21.60 40.32
CA GLU A 187 -6.03 -22.57 40.34
C GLU A 187 -5.80 -23.69 41.38
N ASP A 188 -4.55 -24.17 41.51
CA ASP A 188 -4.14 -25.15 42.51
C ASP A 188 -4.28 -24.58 43.94
N LEU A 189 -3.69 -23.41 44.20
CA LEU A 189 -3.81 -22.70 45.48
C LEU A 189 -5.26 -22.30 45.81
N SER A 190 -6.09 -22.00 44.80
CA SER A 190 -7.51 -21.70 44.98
C SER A 190 -8.30 -22.96 45.40
N ARG A 191 -7.92 -24.14 44.91
CA ARG A 191 -8.48 -25.42 45.36
C ARG A 191 -8.05 -25.75 46.79
N GLU A 192 -6.77 -25.57 47.13
CA GLU A 192 -6.27 -25.75 48.51
C GLU A 192 -6.94 -24.77 49.50
N LEU A 193 -7.12 -23.50 49.13
CA LEU A 193 -7.87 -22.53 49.92
C LEU A 193 -9.36 -22.88 50.04
N SER A 194 -9.93 -23.60 49.07
CA SER A 194 -11.31 -24.08 49.13
C SER A 194 -11.44 -25.27 50.08
N SER A 195 -10.55 -26.27 50.02
CA SER A 195 -10.56 -27.40 50.96
C SER A 195 -10.24 -26.96 52.39
N LEU A 196 -9.23 -26.10 52.60
CA LEU A 196 -8.93 -25.52 53.92
C LEU A 196 -10.07 -24.65 54.47
N LYS A 197 -10.84 -23.99 53.58
CA LYS A 197 -12.07 -23.30 53.97
C LYS A 197 -13.16 -24.29 54.40
N GLU A 198 -13.37 -25.37 53.66
CA GLU A 198 -14.35 -26.41 53.98
C GLU A 198 -14.00 -27.14 55.28
N GLU A 199 -12.73 -27.44 55.52
CA GLU A 199 -12.20 -27.98 56.79
C GLU A 199 -12.43 -27.01 57.95
N ARG A 200 -12.08 -25.73 57.78
CA ARG A 200 -12.33 -24.70 58.81
C ARG A 200 -13.82 -24.49 59.06
N ASP A 201 -14.66 -24.54 58.04
CA ASP A 201 -16.11 -24.43 58.17
C ASP A 201 -16.74 -25.75 58.69
N ALA A 202 -16.03 -26.88 58.65
CA ALA A 202 -16.37 -28.12 59.34
C ALA A 202 -15.99 -28.08 60.83
N LEU A 203 -14.74 -27.75 61.14
CA LEU A 203 -14.26 -27.53 62.51
C LEU A 203 -15.10 -26.47 63.23
N LYS A 204 -15.51 -25.39 62.53
CA LYS A 204 -16.42 -24.39 63.09
C LYS A 204 -17.79 -25.00 63.45
N ARG A 205 -18.39 -25.81 62.57
CA ARG A 205 -19.65 -26.52 62.84
C ARG A 205 -19.50 -27.52 63.99
N GLU A 206 -18.34 -28.17 64.12
CA GLU A 206 -18.02 -29.06 65.22
C GLU A 206 -17.87 -28.31 66.55
N CYS A 207 -17.14 -27.18 66.58
CA CYS A 207 -17.07 -26.30 67.76
C CYS A 207 -18.45 -25.71 68.14
N GLU A 208 -19.31 -25.41 67.17
CA GLU A 208 -20.68 -24.95 67.41
C GLU A 208 -21.58 -26.10 67.93
N ALA A 209 -21.41 -27.32 67.43
CA ALA A 209 -22.08 -28.52 67.95
C ALA A 209 -21.62 -28.87 69.38
N LEU A 210 -20.32 -28.78 69.67
CA LEU A 210 -19.76 -28.98 71.00
C LEU A 210 -20.33 -27.94 71.98
N LYS A 211 -20.36 -26.64 71.62
CA LYS A 211 -21.02 -25.58 72.42
C LYS A 211 -22.53 -25.78 72.61
N LEU A 212 -23.20 -26.50 71.70
CA LEU A 212 -24.61 -26.86 71.85
C LEU A 212 -24.81 -28.12 72.72
N SER A 213 -23.80 -28.98 72.83
CA SER A 213 -23.73 -30.07 73.82
C SER A 213 -23.36 -29.55 75.22
N GLU A 214 -22.55 -28.49 75.30
CA GLU A 214 -22.12 -27.77 76.50
C GLU A 214 -23.25 -26.87 77.06
N LYS A 215 -24.47 -27.41 77.14
CA LYS A 215 -25.54 -26.81 77.95
C LYS A 215 -25.28 -27.10 79.42
N PRO A 216 -25.59 -26.16 80.33
CA PRO A 216 -25.23 -26.30 81.73
C PRO A 216 -25.97 -27.47 82.37
N ILE A 217 -25.22 -28.51 82.74
CA ILE A 217 -25.68 -29.56 83.65
C ILE A 217 -25.92 -28.90 85.01
N LYS A 218 -27.18 -28.55 85.30
CA LYS A 218 -27.63 -28.35 86.67
C LYS A 218 -27.55 -29.71 87.36
N PHE A 219 -26.60 -29.85 88.27
CA PHE A 219 -26.38 -31.07 89.04
C PHE A 219 -27.60 -31.39 89.92
N GLU A 220 -28.36 -32.43 89.58
CA GLU A 220 -29.27 -33.10 90.51
C GLU A 220 -29.49 -34.56 90.06
N GLY A 221 -29.09 -35.52 90.92
CA GLY A 221 -29.55 -36.91 90.85
C GLY A 221 -28.85 -37.89 89.89
N ASN A 222 -27.93 -38.69 90.47
CA ASN A 222 -27.64 -40.10 90.15
C ASN A 222 -26.81 -40.47 88.90
N ILE A 223 -25.86 -41.40 89.13
CA ILE A 223 -25.01 -42.08 88.14
C ILE A 223 -25.64 -43.44 87.79
N PRO A 224 -25.61 -43.86 86.51
CA PRO A 224 -25.32 -45.27 86.20
C PRO A 224 -24.20 -45.43 85.16
N THR A 225 -23.21 -46.21 85.55
CA THR A 225 -21.98 -46.68 84.90
C THR A 225 -22.02 -46.96 83.38
N GLY A 226 -20.97 -46.53 82.65
CA GLY A 226 -20.67 -46.96 81.28
C GLY A 226 -19.22 -46.60 80.86
N SER A 227 -18.42 -47.59 80.49
CA SER A 227 -17.00 -47.47 80.09
C SER A 227 -16.80 -46.82 78.69
N GLN A 228 -15.64 -46.29 78.26
CA GLN A 228 -14.25 -46.66 78.58
C GLN A 228 -13.27 -45.46 78.60
N HIS A 229 -12.35 -45.46 79.57
CA HIS A 229 -10.88 -45.32 79.43
C HIS A 229 -10.31 -44.36 78.36
N ASP A 230 -9.87 -43.17 78.82
CA ASP A 230 -8.63 -42.42 78.43
C ASP A 230 -8.69 -40.95 78.91
N GLY A 231 -9.90 -40.42 79.15
CA GLY A 231 -10.10 -39.01 79.54
C GLY A 231 -9.53 -38.64 80.93
N ASP A 232 -9.52 -39.56 81.90
CA ASP A 232 -9.09 -39.27 83.28
C ASP A 232 -7.60 -38.93 83.37
N ASP A 233 -6.74 -39.58 82.57
CA ASP A 233 -5.29 -39.35 82.63
C ASP A 233 -4.96 -37.95 82.07
N LEU A 234 -5.57 -37.58 80.94
CA LEU A 234 -5.49 -36.22 80.37
C LEU A 234 -6.12 -35.15 81.27
N HIS A 235 -7.26 -35.42 81.92
CA HIS A 235 -7.86 -34.45 82.84
C HIS A 235 -7.03 -34.31 84.14
N SER A 236 -6.42 -35.39 84.63
CA SER A 236 -5.50 -35.33 85.77
C SER A 236 -4.22 -34.58 85.42
N LEU A 237 -3.68 -34.77 84.20
CA LEU A 237 -2.51 -34.06 83.70
C LEU A 237 -2.80 -32.57 83.43
N LEU A 238 -4.00 -32.24 82.94
CA LEU A 238 -4.44 -30.86 82.76
C LEU A 238 -4.63 -30.15 84.10
N GLU A 239 -5.27 -30.79 85.07
CA GLU A 239 -5.46 -30.20 86.40
C GLU A 239 -4.13 -30.14 87.18
N LYS A 240 -3.22 -31.10 86.99
CA LYS A 240 -1.86 -31.08 87.54
C LYS A 240 -1.00 -29.97 86.93
N THR A 241 -0.99 -29.81 85.61
CA THR A 241 -0.24 -28.71 84.95
C THR A 241 -0.83 -27.34 85.28
N LYS A 242 -2.14 -27.26 85.51
CA LYS A 242 -2.83 -26.07 86.05
C LYS A 242 -2.43 -25.77 87.50
N GLN A 243 -2.31 -26.79 88.36
CA GLN A 243 -1.79 -26.66 89.72
C GLN A 243 -0.30 -26.32 89.76
N GLU A 244 0.53 -26.92 88.90
CA GLU A 244 1.94 -26.55 88.73
C GLU A 244 2.07 -25.11 88.23
N LEU A 245 1.25 -24.68 87.26
CA LEU A 245 1.25 -23.30 86.76
C LEU A 245 0.81 -22.29 87.83
N ASP A 246 -0.18 -22.59 88.66
CA ASP A 246 -0.56 -21.73 89.78
C ASP A 246 0.45 -21.80 90.93
N HIS A 247 1.15 -22.92 91.13
CA HIS A 247 2.29 -22.98 92.05
C HIS A 247 3.47 -22.14 91.53
N GLU A 248 3.80 -22.21 90.24
CA GLU A 248 4.82 -21.38 89.57
C GLU A 248 4.44 -19.90 89.68
N LYS A 249 3.20 -19.51 89.37
CA LYS A 249 2.72 -18.11 89.58
C LYS A 249 2.87 -17.67 91.04
N ASN A 250 2.47 -18.49 92.01
CA ASN A 250 2.59 -18.14 93.42
C ASN A 250 4.06 -18.09 93.87
N LEU A 251 4.93 -18.95 93.35
CA LEU A 251 6.37 -18.91 93.56
C LEU A 251 7.02 -17.70 92.86
N ASN A 252 6.54 -17.28 91.69
CA ASN A 252 6.99 -16.10 90.96
C ASN A 252 6.53 -14.82 91.66
N VAL A 253 5.31 -14.81 92.22
CA VAL A 253 4.84 -13.75 93.13
C VAL A 253 5.66 -13.73 94.40
N HIS A 254 5.96 -14.88 95.01
CA HIS A 254 6.81 -14.98 96.20
C HIS A 254 8.25 -14.53 95.92
N LEU A 255 8.85 -14.90 94.78
CA LEU A 255 10.17 -14.46 94.33
C LEU A 255 10.20 -12.97 93.99
N ARG A 256 9.14 -12.42 93.39
CA ARG A 256 8.99 -10.96 93.20
C ARG A 256 8.83 -10.24 94.54
N LEU A 257 8.10 -10.83 95.48
CA LEU A 257 7.96 -10.29 96.82
C LEU A 257 9.30 -10.38 97.56
N GLN A 258 10.03 -11.48 97.43
CA GLN A 258 11.33 -11.71 98.04
C GLN A 258 12.39 -10.79 97.43
N LEU A 259 12.45 -10.62 96.11
CA LEU A 259 13.31 -9.62 95.44
C LEU A 259 12.93 -8.19 95.86
N LYS A 260 11.64 -7.87 95.94
CA LYS A 260 11.18 -6.56 96.46
C LYS A 260 11.41 -6.40 97.96
N MET A 261 11.60 -7.50 98.70
CA MET A 261 11.94 -7.53 100.12
C MET A 261 13.44 -7.70 100.36
N THR A 262 14.29 -8.09 99.41
CA THR A 262 15.76 -8.01 99.51
C THR A 262 16.21 -6.65 99.00
N GLN A 263 15.83 -6.23 97.80
CA GLN A 263 16.00 -4.83 97.37
C GLN A 263 15.31 -3.85 98.34
N GLY A 264 14.21 -4.28 98.97
CA GLY A 264 13.53 -3.54 100.01
C GLY A 264 14.24 -3.59 101.37
N SER A 265 14.65 -4.76 101.88
CA SER A 265 15.25 -4.87 103.23
C SER A 265 16.75 -4.65 103.28
N GLU A 266 17.51 -4.85 102.20
CA GLU A 266 18.89 -4.38 102.08
C GLU A 266 18.90 -2.85 101.99
N LEU A 267 17.98 -2.24 101.24
CA LEU A 267 17.83 -0.79 101.25
C LEU A 267 17.27 -0.27 102.58
N ILE A 268 16.30 -0.94 103.22
CA ILE A 268 15.73 -0.51 104.52
C ILE A 268 16.67 -0.87 105.69
N LEU A 269 17.56 -1.87 105.59
CA LEU A 269 18.65 -2.06 106.55
C LEU A 269 19.72 -1.02 106.31
N ALA A 270 20.22 -0.83 105.09
CA ALA A 270 21.19 0.23 104.80
C ALA A 270 20.68 1.63 105.17
N VAL A 271 19.37 1.91 104.98
CA VAL A 271 18.72 3.16 105.40
C VAL A 271 18.42 3.19 106.89
N LYS A 272 18.13 2.09 107.58
CA LYS A 272 18.01 2.07 109.06
C LYS A 272 19.35 2.10 109.77
N ASP A 273 20.40 1.57 109.16
CA ASP A 273 21.77 1.65 109.64
C ASP A 273 22.28 3.08 109.37
N LEU A 274 21.94 3.70 108.24
CA LEU A 274 22.12 5.15 108.04
C LEU A 274 21.30 5.97 109.04
N ASP A 275 20.02 5.69 109.25
CA ASP A 275 19.14 6.46 110.14
C ASP A 275 19.55 6.28 111.60
N THR A 276 19.98 5.09 112.05
CA THR A 276 20.51 4.90 113.41
C THR A 276 21.90 5.50 113.59
N LEU A 277 22.77 5.46 112.58
CA LEU A 277 24.03 6.22 112.59
C LEU A 277 23.77 7.74 112.55
N LEU A 278 22.73 8.20 111.85
CA LEU A 278 22.32 9.61 111.82
C LEU A 278 21.61 10.04 113.10
N GLU A 279 20.81 9.19 113.75
CA GLU A 279 20.21 9.45 115.07
C GLU A 279 21.29 9.49 116.14
N GLN A 280 22.28 8.59 116.12
CA GLN A 280 23.49 8.69 116.95
C GLN A 280 24.24 10.01 116.68
N ARG A 281 24.48 10.36 115.40
CA ARG A 281 25.16 11.59 114.98
C ARG A 281 24.31 12.86 115.09
N ASN A 282 23.03 12.76 115.47
CA ASN A 282 22.15 13.88 115.79
C ASN A 282 21.88 13.96 117.31
N GLY A 283 22.36 12.98 118.09
CA GLY A 283 22.38 13.01 119.56
C GLY A 283 23.51 13.87 120.15
N GLU A 284 24.56 14.16 119.37
CA GLU A 284 25.67 15.03 119.79
C GLU A 284 25.56 16.45 119.16
N PRO A 285 25.64 17.54 119.95
CA PRO A 285 25.32 18.88 119.47
C PRO A 285 26.53 19.62 118.89
N LEU A 286 26.59 19.76 117.56
CA LEU A 286 27.49 20.72 116.91
C LEU A 286 26.81 22.09 116.67
N CYS A 287 27.47 23.14 117.14
CA CYS A 287 26.90 24.48 117.25
C CYS A 287 26.70 25.18 115.90
N MET A 288 25.63 25.98 115.77
CA MET A 288 25.37 26.83 114.61
C MET A 288 26.48 27.89 114.41
N LYS A 289 27.35 27.70 113.40
CA LYS A 289 28.09 28.76 112.66
C LYS A 289 28.90 28.20 111.50
N CYS A 290 28.34 28.17 110.29
CA CYS A 290 29.03 28.60 109.05
C CYS A 290 28.04 28.68 107.88
N SER A 291 28.24 29.69 107.03
CA SER A 291 27.24 30.16 106.06
C SER A 291 27.00 29.22 104.89
N LYS A 292 25.73 29.00 104.54
CA LYS A 292 25.34 28.77 103.13
C LYS A 292 25.17 30.12 102.45
N MET A 293 26.04 30.44 101.48
CA MET A 293 25.59 31.23 100.34
C MET A 293 24.88 30.29 99.37
N TYR A 294 23.73 30.70 98.84
CA TYR A 294 23.53 30.90 97.41
C TYR A 294 22.20 31.64 97.19
N LEU A 295 22.06 32.28 96.02
CA LEU A 295 21.08 33.34 95.80
C LEU A 295 19.65 32.80 95.63
N LYS A 296 18.69 33.50 96.23
CA LYS A 296 17.47 33.94 95.54
C LYS A 296 17.13 35.37 95.96
N THR A 297 16.77 36.18 94.98
CA THR A 297 16.40 37.59 95.14
C THR A 297 14.90 37.72 95.35
N GLU A 298 14.47 38.52 96.35
CA GLU A 298 13.67 39.74 96.14
C GLU A 298 13.30 40.45 97.47
N THR A 299 12.95 41.74 97.36
CA THR A 299 12.27 42.63 98.34
C THR A 299 12.81 42.80 99.77
N SER A 300 13.44 43.97 99.99
CA SER A 300 13.32 44.95 101.10
C SER A 300 12.72 44.60 102.49
N ASP A 301 13.37 45.16 103.53
CA ASP A 301 12.85 45.62 104.84
C ASP A 301 12.12 44.57 105.74
N GLU A 302 12.59 44.23 106.96
CA GLU A 302 12.56 45.09 108.16
C GLU A 302 13.55 44.67 109.30
N LEU A 303 14.22 45.69 109.85
CA LEU A 303 14.54 46.03 111.25
C LEU A 303 14.53 44.99 112.43
N GLU A 304 15.61 45.02 113.24
CA GLU A 304 15.76 44.66 114.68
C GLU A 304 15.39 43.24 115.21
N ALA A 305 16.38 42.59 115.87
CA ALA A 305 16.25 42.14 117.28
C ALA A 305 17.54 41.52 117.89
N MET A 306 17.72 41.77 119.19
CA MET A 306 18.45 40.97 120.21
C MET A 306 19.93 40.56 119.99
N LYS A 307 20.81 41.38 120.58
CA LYS A 307 21.94 40.86 121.38
C LYS A 307 21.40 40.08 122.59
N MET A 308 22.15 39.09 123.11
CA MET A 308 22.69 39.05 124.49
C MET A 308 23.22 37.66 124.88
N GLY A 309 24.24 37.63 125.75
CA GLY A 309 24.49 36.54 126.72
C GLY A 309 25.03 35.21 126.21
N ASN A 310 26.31 34.92 126.50
CA ASN A 310 26.71 34.00 127.58
C ASN A 310 28.24 33.80 127.55
N GLY A 311 28.94 33.60 128.68
CA GLY A 311 28.44 33.43 130.05
C GLY A 311 29.07 32.19 130.69
N LEU A 312 30.31 32.34 131.17
CA LEU A 312 31.14 31.25 131.72
C LEU A 312 30.57 30.71 133.06
N PRO A 313 30.37 29.38 133.21
CA PRO A 313 30.24 28.72 134.50
C PRO A 313 31.50 27.90 134.84
N GLN A 314 31.88 27.89 136.10
CA GLN A 314 33.00 27.08 136.62
C GLN A 314 32.64 25.58 136.69
N PRO A 315 33.58 24.65 136.48
CA PRO A 315 33.43 23.28 136.94
C PRO A 315 33.54 23.25 138.48
N LYS A 316 32.62 22.55 139.15
CA LYS A 316 32.66 22.35 140.60
C LYS A 316 33.63 21.23 140.95
N LYS A 317 34.59 21.48 141.86
CA LYS A 317 35.17 20.39 142.66
C LYS A 317 34.04 19.73 143.45
N HIS A 318 34.04 18.40 143.55
CA HIS A 318 33.17 17.68 144.48
C HIS A 318 33.99 16.73 145.34
N GLU A 319 34.44 17.26 146.47
CA GLU A 319 35.05 16.50 147.55
C GLU A 319 33.97 15.62 148.23
N CYS A 320 34.36 14.46 148.76
CA CYS A 320 33.43 13.53 149.41
C CYS A 320 34.09 12.81 150.60
N GLU A 321 34.46 13.58 151.62
CA GLU A 321 34.90 13.00 152.89
C GLU A 321 33.74 12.31 153.63
N LYS A 322 34.00 11.09 154.11
CA LYS A 322 33.07 10.37 155.00
C LYS A 322 33.32 10.79 156.44
N LYS A 323 32.25 11.21 157.12
CA LYS A 323 32.26 11.60 158.53
C LYS A 323 32.84 10.50 159.43
N LEU A 324 33.77 10.88 160.31
CA LEU A 324 34.15 10.09 161.47
C LEU A 324 34.12 10.96 162.74
N HIS A 325 33.01 10.89 163.48
CA HIS A 325 33.02 11.32 164.88
C HIS A 325 33.79 10.29 165.70
N LYS A 326 34.69 10.70 166.62
CA LYS A 326 34.59 10.40 168.08
C LYS A 326 35.81 10.89 168.91
N LYS A 327 35.62 12.04 169.58
CA LYS A 327 36.09 12.43 170.93
C LYS A 327 37.60 12.54 171.27
N VAL A 328 37.86 13.45 172.23
CA VAL A 328 39.10 13.62 173.05
C VAL A 328 40.28 14.15 172.19
N ALA A 329 40.73 15.40 172.36
CA ALA A 329 41.52 15.99 173.47
C ALA A 329 42.95 15.39 173.55
N GLN A 330 44.00 16.13 173.88
CA GLN A 330 44.06 17.47 174.48
C GLN A 330 44.49 18.62 173.54
N ASN A 331 44.63 19.79 174.16
CA ASN A 331 45.68 20.80 173.93
C ASN A 331 47.05 20.19 173.56
N ASP A 332 48.02 21.03 173.16
CA ASP A 332 49.22 21.25 173.97
C ASP A 332 50.09 22.38 173.39
N THR A 333 50.12 23.51 174.11
CA THR A 333 51.13 24.56 174.01
C THR A 333 51.11 25.25 175.37
N GLU A 334 52.29 25.43 175.99
CA GLU A 334 52.46 25.84 177.39
C GLU A 334 51.98 24.82 178.45
N GLU A 335 52.66 23.68 178.55
CA GLU A 335 53.18 23.30 179.88
C GLU A 335 54.71 23.39 179.85
N GLN A 336 55.27 24.04 180.88
CA GLN A 336 56.70 24.30 181.03
C GLN A 336 57.35 23.19 181.87
N TYR A 337 58.63 22.94 181.58
CA TYR A 337 59.54 22.05 182.33
C TYR A 337 59.23 21.92 183.83
N PRO A 338 58.80 20.74 184.32
CA PRO A 338 58.87 20.40 185.73
C PRO A 338 60.27 19.88 186.06
N LEU A 339 61.20 20.79 186.30
CA LEU A 339 62.51 20.49 186.89
C LEU A 339 62.71 21.36 188.14
N ASP A 340 62.34 20.81 189.30
CA ASP A 340 63.25 20.83 190.45
C ASP A 340 62.94 19.74 191.49
N GLU A 341 63.97 18.94 191.75
CA GLU A 341 64.37 18.37 193.04
C GLU A 341 63.31 17.68 193.94
N LEU A 342 63.19 16.36 193.80
CA LEU A 342 62.98 15.48 194.96
C LEU A 342 64.28 14.71 195.26
N VAL A 343 64.95 15.06 196.36
CA VAL A 343 66.16 14.34 196.79
C VAL A 343 65.80 12.93 197.24
N ASN A 344 66.13 11.93 196.43
CA ASN A 344 66.44 10.59 196.93
C ASN A 344 67.50 9.92 196.04
N ILE A 345 68.57 9.41 196.65
CA ILE A 345 69.85 9.19 195.97
C ILE A 345 69.99 7.72 195.51
N HIS A 346 70.52 7.52 194.29
CA HIS A 346 70.84 6.25 193.60
C HIS A 346 69.69 5.47 192.90
N ASP A 347 69.35 5.83 191.65
CA ASP A 347 68.99 4.82 190.61
C ASP A 347 69.03 5.31 189.12
N ASP A 348 69.28 6.61 188.85
CA ASP A 348 69.08 7.25 187.53
C ASP A 348 69.72 6.55 186.31
N MET A 349 70.93 6.01 186.48
CA MET A 349 71.76 5.54 185.36
C MET A 349 71.13 4.36 184.59
N LYS A 350 70.23 3.60 185.23
CA LYS A 350 69.48 2.51 184.58
C LYS A 350 68.28 3.02 183.79
N VAL A 351 67.65 4.11 184.26
CA VAL A 351 66.54 4.76 183.55
C VAL A 351 67.05 5.42 182.27
N ALA A 352 68.16 6.17 182.37
CA ALA A 352 68.83 6.81 181.23
C ALA A 352 69.08 5.85 180.07
N TYR A 353 69.75 4.71 180.32
CA TYR A 353 70.05 3.70 179.29
C TYR A 353 68.79 3.07 178.66
N SER A 354 67.68 2.98 179.42
CA SER A 354 66.41 2.47 178.91
C SER A 354 65.66 3.49 178.03
N LEU A 355 65.81 4.78 178.32
CA LEU A 355 65.29 5.88 177.49
C LEU A 355 66.14 6.07 176.23
N GLU A 356 67.46 5.94 176.33
CA GLU A 356 68.39 6.06 175.20
C GLU A 356 68.12 5.00 174.13
N ASN A 357 67.96 3.73 174.51
CA ASN A 357 67.53 2.67 173.57
C ASN A 357 66.15 2.98 172.96
N LYS A 358 65.19 3.48 173.75
CA LYS A 358 63.85 3.85 173.28
C LYS A 358 63.90 5.00 172.26
N ILE A 359 64.80 5.97 172.43
CA ILE A 359 65.04 7.07 171.50
C ILE A 359 65.68 6.53 170.20
N ILE A 360 66.63 5.59 170.29
CA ILE A 360 67.22 4.95 169.11
C ILE A 360 66.15 4.17 168.31
N ASP A 361 65.33 3.36 168.97
CA ASP A 361 64.24 2.60 168.33
C ASP A 361 63.25 3.54 167.62
N LEU A 362 62.83 4.63 168.28
CA LEU A 362 61.93 5.63 167.71
C LEU A 362 62.57 6.41 166.55
N ASN A 363 63.88 6.72 166.62
CA ASN A 363 64.59 7.36 165.52
C ASN A 363 64.68 6.44 164.29
N ASN A 364 64.93 5.13 164.49
CA ASN A 364 64.93 4.14 163.40
C ASN A 364 63.52 4.00 162.77
N GLU A 365 62.47 4.07 163.58
CA GLU A 365 61.07 4.06 163.11
C GLU A 365 60.74 5.35 162.32
N VAL A 366 61.24 6.51 162.74
CA VAL A 366 61.13 7.77 162.00
C VAL A 366 61.93 7.74 160.69
N GLU A 367 63.16 7.23 160.68
CA GLU A 367 63.95 7.06 159.44
C GLU A 367 63.27 6.10 158.46
N PHE A 368 62.64 5.02 158.95
CA PHE A 368 61.85 4.11 158.13
C PHE A 368 60.63 4.84 157.51
N TYR A 369 59.86 5.59 158.30
CA TYR A 369 58.73 6.37 157.78
C TYR A 369 59.13 7.53 156.86
N MET A 370 60.29 8.15 157.08
CA MET A 370 60.87 9.13 156.17
C MET A 370 61.18 8.49 154.81
N LYS A 371 61.79 7.30 154.80
CA LYS A 371 62.07 6.60 153.55
C LYS A 371 60.81 6.10 152.85
N ASP A 372 59.85 5.53 153.56
CA ASP A 372 58.56 5.12 152.99
C ASP A 372 57.82 6.32 152.39
N HIS A 373 57.97 7.52 152.96
CA HIS A 373 57.47 8.77 152.36
C HIS A 373 58.22 9.15 151.08
N GLU A 374 59.55 9.09 151.05
CA GLU A 374 60.36 9.34 149.84
C GLU A 374 60.01 8.35 148.71
N ASP A 375 59.88 7.05 149.02
CA ASP A 375 59.49 6.02 148.06
C ASP A 375 58.03 6.20 147.57
N LEU A 376 57.13 6.74 148.40
CA LEU A 376 55.76 7.12 147.99
C LEU A 376 55.73 8.41 147.15
N GLU A 377 56.57 9.39 147.46
CA GLU A 377 56.67 10.66 146.74
C GLU A 377 57.23 10.43 145.32
N MET A 378 58.28 9.62 145.18
CA MET A 378 58.79 9.18 143.87
C MET A 378 57.74 8.41 143.05
N GLN A 379 56.92 7.57 143.69
CA GLN A 379 55.80 6.88 143.00
C GLN A 379 54.71 7.86 142.54
N MET A 380 54.42 8.89 143.33
CA MET A 380 53.46 9.94 142.97
C MET A 380 53.98 10.82 141.82
N GLU A 381 55.27 11.18 141.82
CA GLU A 381 55.91 11.89 140.71
C GLU A 381 55.92 11.05 139.41
N GLN A 382 56.31 9.77 139.49
CA GLN A 382 56.28 8.87 138.34
C GLN A 382 54.87 8.72 137.76
N LEU A 383 53.85 8.54 138.62
CA LEU A 383 52.45 8.47 138.19
C LEU A 383 51.95 9.77 137.54
N ALA A 384 52.43 10.93 138.01
CA ALA A 384 52.12 12.23 137.42
C ALA A 384 52.78 12.40 136.03
N LEU A 385 54.01 11.92 135.85
CA LEU A 385 54.69 11.87 134.55
C LEU A 385 53.97 10.94 133.57
N ASP A 386 53.65 9.71 133.99
CA ASP A 386 52.94 8.73 133.15
C ASP A 386 51.54 9.22 132.75
N TYR A 387 50.84 9.93 133.64
CA TYR A 387 49.57 10.58 133.33
C TYR A 387 49.70 11.67 132.25
N GLU A 388 50.73 12.52 132.33
CA GLU A 388 50.95 13.58 131.35
C GLU A 388 51.43 13.03 129.99
N ILE A 389 52.24 11.97 129.98
CA ILE A 389 52.60 11.21 128.78
C ILE A 389 51.33 10.64 128.11
N LEU A 390 50.52 9.89 128.86
CA LEU A 390 49.29 9.29 128.34
C LEU A 390 48.29 10.35 127.84
N LYS A 391 48.22 11.51 128.50
CA LYS A 391 47.43 12.67 128.08
C LYS A 391 47.92 13.28 126.76
N GLN A 392 49.24 13.39 126.58
CA GLN A 392 49.84 13.85 125.33
C GLN A 392 49.65 12.84 124.18
N GLU A 393 49.79 11.53 124.45
CA GLU A 393 49.52 10.47 123.47
C GLU A 393 48.04 10.46 123.03
N ASN A 394 47.10 10.59 123.97
CA ASN A 394 45.66 10.69 123.62
C ASN A 394 45.36 11.93 122.76
N HIS A 395 46.03 13.06 122.98
CA HIS A 395 45.88 14.24 122.14
C HIS A 395 46.46 14.05 120.72
N ASP A 396 47.63 13.41 120.62
CA ASP A 396 48.27 13.03 119.34
C ASP A 396 47.42 11.99 118.56
N ILE A 397 46.81 11.02 119.25
CA ILE A 397 45.86 10.07 118.66
C ILE A 397 44.59 10.80 118.17
N THR A 398 44.02 11.71 118.97
CA THR A 398 42.82 12.47 118.62
C THR A 398 43.05 13.31 117.36
N THR A 399 44.13 14.10 117.34
CA THR A 399 44.46 14.97 116.19
C THR A 399 44.80 14.17 114.92
N LYS A 400 45.45 13.00 115.04
CA LYS A 400 45.64 12.06 113.91
C LYS A 400 44.32 11.48 113.40
N LEU A 401 43.39 11.15 114.29
CA LEU A 401 42.08 10.63 113.93
C LEU A 401 41.22 11.68 113.21
N GLU A 402 41.20 12.93 113.71
CA GLU A 402 40.61 14.08 113.03
C GLU A 402 41.23 14.31 111.64
N GLN A 403 42.56 14.26 111.52
CA GLN A 403 43.26 14.41 110.25
C GLN A 403 42.91 13.30 109.24
N ILE A 404 42.77 12.05 109.71
CA ILE A 404 42.34 10.92 108.88
C ILE A 404 40.89 11.12 108.41
N GLN A 405 39.97 11.50 109.30
CA GLN A 405 38.57 11.79 108.94
C GLN A 405 38.46 12.90 107.89
N LEU A 406 39.18 14.02 108.07
CA LEU A 406 39.21 15.13 107.10
C LEU A 406 39.78 14.68 105.75
N ARG A 407 40.85 13.88 105.75
CA ARG A 407 41.44 13.33 104.52
C ARG A 407 40.50 12.37 103.80
N GLU A 408 39.74 11.56 104.54
CA GLU A 408 38.77 10.62 103.99
C GLU A 408 37.56 11.34 103.37
N GLN A 409 37.01 12.34 104.06
CA GLN A 409 35.95 13.20 103.51
C GLN A 409 36.40 13.89 102.22
N LEU A 410 37.63 14.41 102.18
CA LEU A 410 38.19 15.07 101.00
C LEU A 410 38.44 14.07 99.86
N ARG A 411 38.91 12.85 100.14
CA ARG A 411 39.03 11.76 99.15
C ARG A 411 37.67 11.44 98.53
N MET A 412 36.68 11.15 99.37
CA MET A 412 35.32 10.85 98.93
C MET A 412 34.71 11.99 98.10
N GLN A 413 34.97 13.25 98.48
CA GLN A 413 34.54 14.41 97.67
C GLN A 413 35.20 14.43 96.28
N TYR A 414 36.51 14.18 96.18
CA TYR A 414 37.21 14.14 94.90
C TYR A 414 36.73 12.96 94.03
N GLU A 415 36.61 11.76 94.59
CA GLU A 415 36.14 10.56 93.89
C GLU A 415 34.70 10.75 93.37
N CYS A 416 33.78 11.25 94.21
CA CYS A 416 32.44 11.63 93.78
C CYS A 416 32.45 12.70 92.68
N SER A 417 33.32 13.72 92.77
CA SER A 417 33.40 14.78 91.74
C SER A 417 33.88 14.24 90.38
N ALA A 418 34.81 13.28 90.37
CA ALA A 418 35.28 12.63 89.16
C ALA A 418 34.19 11.76 88.52
N HIS A 419 33.43 11.02 89.34
CA HIS A 419 32.28 10.24 88.86
C HIS A 419 31.17 11.13 88.31
N VAL A 420 30.84 12.25 88.96
CA VAL A 420 29.85 13.23 88.47
C VAL A 420 30.25 13.83 87.12
N ALA A 421 31.54 14.15 86.92
CA ALA A 421 32.04 14.63 85.63
C ALA A 421 31.85 13.57 84.51
N ILE A 422 32.24 12.32 84.77
CA ILE A 422 32.10 11.21 83.81
C ILE A 422 30.61 10.93 83.50
N ILE A 423 29.73 11.01 84.49
CA ILE A 423 28.28 10.88 84.29
C ILE A 423 27.76 12.00 83.40
N SER A 424 28.13 13.26 83.66
CA SER A 424 27.69 14.41 82.85
C SER A 424 28.19 14.33 81.40
N ASP A 425 29.42 13.88 81.17
CA ASP A 425 29.95 13.62 79.82
C ASP A 425 29.12 12.55 79.10
N LEU A 426 28.80 11.44 79.77
CA LEU A 426 27.99 10.35 79.21
C LEU A 426 26.53 10.76 78.95
N GLU A 427 25.91 11.52 79.86
CA GLU A 427 24.58 12.10 79.68
C GLU A 427 24.55 13.03 78.45
N SER A 428 25.57 13.88 78.28
CA SER A 428 25.67 14.75 77.09
C SER A 428 25.84 13.95 75.78
N HIS A 429 26.53 12.80 75.83
CA HIS A 429 26.70 11.93 74.67
C HIS A 429 25.38 11.22 74.31
N VAL A 430 24.64 10.73 75.30
CA VAL A 430 23.29 10.17 75.11
C VAL A 430 22.37 11.22 74.51
N GLU A 431 22.32 12.44 75.06
CA GLU A 431 21.46 13.51 74.55
C GLU A 431 21.82 13.90 73.10
N CYS A 432 23.10 13.87 72.72
CA CYS A 432 23.54 14.07 71.34
C CYS A 432 23.10 12.93 70.40
N LEU A 433 23.17 11.67 70.84
CA LEU A 433 22.72 10.50 70.07
C LEU A 433 21.19 10.50 69.91
N GLU A 434 20.43 10.85 70.95
CA GLU A 434 18.97 10.98 70.88
C GLU A 434 18.55 12.07 69.89
N LYS A 435 19.21 13.25 69.93
CA LYS A 435 18.98 14.33 68.96
C LYS A 435 19.30 13.92 67.52
N GLU A 436 20.30 13.06 67.31
CA GLU A 436 20.66 12.58 65.98
C GLU A 436 19.71 11.48 65.47
N LEU A 437 19.31 10.55 66.33
CA LEU A 437 18.27 9.56 66.01
C LEU A 437 16.92 10.22 65.72
N HIS A 438 16.57 11.30 66.44
CA HIS A 438 15.35 12.07 66.20
C HIS A 438 15.36 12.73 64.82
N LYS A 439 16.44 13.43 64.44
CA LYS A 439 16.62 14.00 63.10
C LYS A 439 16.55 12.94 61.99
N GLN A 440 17.13 11.77 62.23
CA GLN A 440 17.06 10.67 61.27
C GLN A 440 15.62 10.17 61.11
N ALA A 441 14.86 10.03 62.20
CA ALA A 441 13.44 9.71 62.15
C ALA A 441 12.62 10.77 61.38
N GLU A 442 12.83 12.07 61.64
CA GLU A 442 12.19 13.17 60.89
C GLU A 442 12.53 13.10 59.39
N SER A 443 13.80 12.81 59.04
CA SER A 443 14.22 12.69 57.65
C SER A 443 13.58 11.48 56.94
N PHE A 444 13.45 10.34 57.63
CA PHE A 444 12.76 9.17 57.08
C PHE A 444 11.25 9.39 56.98
N GLU A 445 10.63 10.15 57.88
CA GLU A 445 9.21 10.52 57.77
C GLU A 445 8.96 11.43 56.55
N ALA A 446 9.86 12.39 56.28
CA ALA A 446 9.81 13.22 55.07
C ALA A 446 10.06 12.43 53.77
N ASP A 447 11.03 11.51 53.76
CA ASP A 447 11.27 10.60 52.63
C ASP A 447 10.06 9.69 52.38
N ILE A 448 9.45 9.14 53.44
CA ILE A 448 8.23 8.32 53.33
C ILE A 448 7.07 9.16 52.78
N ALA A 449 6.86 10.38 53.29
CA ALA A 449 5.81 11.27 52.82
C ALA A 449 5.95 11.58 51.31
N THR A 450 7.14 12.01 50.87
CA THR A 450 7.40 12.31 49.45
C THR A 450 7.28 11.07 48.54
N ILE A 451 7.70 9.89 49.01
CA ILE A 451 7.48 8.62 48.30
C ILE A 451 5.98 8.29 48.21
N THR A 452 5.20 8.50 49.28
CA THR A 452 3.75 8.26 49.24
C THR A 452 3.01 9.22 48.30
N ASP A 453 3.35 10.51 48.31
CA ASP A 453 2.76 11.48 47.37
C ASP A 453 3.12 11.16 45.92
N ALA A 454 4.40 10.84 45.65
CA ALA A 454 4.85 10.44 44.32
C ALA A 454 4.15 9.16 43.83
N LYS A 455 3.93 8.19 44.73
CA LYS A 455 3.20 6.96 44.43
C LYS A 455 1.71 7.22 44.16
N VAL A 456 1.04 7.99 45.02
CA VAL A 456 -0.38 8.35 44.86
C VAL A 456 -0.60 9.12 43.55
N GLU A 457 0.34 9.98 43.17
CA GLU A 457 0.30 10.71 41.91
C GLU A 457 0.62 9.82 40.69
N GLN A 458 1.48 8.81 40.83
CA GLN A 458 1.68 7.77 39.82
C GLN A 458 0.41 6.91 39.63
N GLU A 459 -0.27 6.53 40.71
CA GLU A 459 -1.53 5.77 40.67
C GLU A 459 -2.65 6.56 39.99
N LYS A 460 -2.80 7.87 40.30
CA LYS A 460 -3.73 8.77 39.57
C LYS A 460 -3.47 8.77 38.06
N ARG A 461 -2.21 8.92 37.64
CA ARG A 461 -1.83 8.92 36.21
C ARG A 461 -2.12 7.58 35.53
N ALA A 462 -1.91 6.46 36.24
CA ALA A 462 -2.25 5.13 35.75
C ALA A 462 -3.77 4.97 35.55
N ILE A 463 -4.59 5.40 36.53
CA ILE A 463 -6.06 5.37 36.44
C ILE A 463 -6.56 6.19 35.24
N VAL A 464 -6.08 7.43 35.07
CA VAL A 464 -6.47 8.29 33.93
C VAL A 464 -6.05 7.68 32.59
N ALA A 465 -4.86 7.06 32.51
CA ALA A 465 -4.42 6.36 31.31
C ALA A 465 -5.25 5.10 31.00
N GLU A 466 -5.66 4.34 32.02
CA GLU A 466 -6.58 3.21 31.87
C GLU A 466 -7.98 3.64 31.43
N GLU A 467 -8.49 4.74 31.95
CA GLU A 467 -9.79 5.31 31.56
C GLU A 467 -9.78 5.80 30.12
N ALA A 468 -8.76 6.54 29.70
CA ALA A 468 -8.57 6.94 28.31
C ALA A 468 -8.45 5.71 27.39
N LEU A 469 -7.74 4.65 27.80
CA LEU A 469 -7.65 3.39 27.06
C LEU A 469 -8.98 2.62 27.01
N ARG A 470 -9.81 2.72 28.07
CA ARG A 470 -11.15 2.10 28.15
C ARG A 470 -12.12 2.78 27.18
N GLU A 471 -12.14 4.11 27.15
CA GLU A 471 -12.91 4.89 26.19
C GLU A 471 -12.44 4.69 24.74
N ALA A 472 -11.13 4.64 24.50
CA ALA A 472 -10.56 4.32 23.19
C ALA A 472 -10.95 2.90 22.71
N LYS A 473 -10.95 1.90 23.61
CA LYS A 473 -11.43 0.54 23.29
C LYS A 473 -12.93 0.52 23.00
N TRP A 474 -13.74 1.29 23.72
CA TRP A 474 -15.20 1.37 23.53
C TRP A 474 -15.59 2.10 22.24
N SER A 475 -14.94 3.23 21.93
CA SER A 475 -15.16 3.96 20.66
C SER A 475 -14.70 3.13 19.46
N ASN A 476 -13.54 2.46 19.52
CA ASN A 476 -13.12 1.51 18.50
C ASN A 476 -14.09 0.33 18.36
N SER A 477 -14.65 -0.21 19.47
CA SER A 477 -15.69 -1.25 19.40
C SER A 477 -16.96 -0.77 18.69
N LYS A 478 -17.38 0.48 18.90
CA LYS A 478 -18.50 1.09 18.16
C LYS A 478 -18.19 1.24 16.66
N ILE A 479 -16.99 1.70 16.31
CA ILE A 479 -16.55 1.87 14.92
C ILE A 479 -16.51 0.52 14.19
N VAL A 480 -15.91 -0.51 14.81
CA VAL A 480 -15.87 -1.88 14.27
C VAL A 480 -17.28 -2.44 14.07
N LYS A 481 -18.20 -2.23 15.02
CA LYS A 481 -19.61 -2.64 14.87
C LYS A 481 -20.30 -1.94 13.70
N ARG A 482 -20.10 -0.62 13.51
CA ARG A 482 -20.64 0.11 12.36
C ARG A 482 -20.08 -0.45 11.04
N LEU A 483 -18.76 -0.60 10.93
CA LEU A 483 -18.11 -1.15 9.74
C LEU A 483 -18.56 -2.58 9.42
N GLN A 484 -18.80 -3.41 10.45
CA GLN A 484 -19.34 -4.75 10.28
C GLN A 484 -20.79 -4.74 9.75
N GLU A 485 -21.60 -3.78 10.18
CA GLU A 485 -22.97 -3.60 9.69
C GLU A 485 -23.00 -3.05 8.25
N GLU A 486 -22.14 -2.09 7.93
CA GLU A 486 -21.93 -1.57 6.57
C GLU A 486 -21.46 -2.67 5.62
N PHE A 487 -20.50 -3.51 6.03
CA PHE A 487 -20.04 -4.66 5.25
C PHE A 487 -21.14 -5.72 5.08
N ARG A 488 -21.95 -5.99 6.11
CA ARG A 488 -23.11 -6.90 6.02
C ARG A 488 -24.15 -6.37 5.04
N SER A 489 -24.45 -5.07 5.10
CA SER A 489 -25.38 -4.38 4.18
C SER A 489 -24.87 -4.43 2.74
N LEU A 490 -23.60 -4.12 2.50
CA LEU A 490 -22.96 -4.20 1.18
C LEU A 490 -22.98 -5.63 0.63
N SER A 491 -22.66 -6.63 1.46
CA SER A 491 -22.70 -8.05 1.08
C SER A 491 -24.13 -8.51 0.72
N ALA A 492 -25.14 -8.06 1.47
CA ALA A 492 -26.55 -8.32 1.14
C ALA A 492 -26.97 -7.65 -0.18
N HIS A 493 -26.54 -6.41 -0.43
CA HIS A 493 -26.79 -5.69 -1.68
C HIS A 493 -26.09 -6.36 -2.87
N MET A 494 -24.84 -6.79 -2.72
CA MET A 494 -24.10 -7.55 -3.74
C MET A 494 -24.76 -8.91 -4.04
N SER A 495 -25.23 -9.63 -3.01
CA SER A 495 -25.98 -10.89 -3.20
C SER A 495 -27.31 -10.65 -3.92
N SER A 496 -28.07 -9.62 -3.54
CA SER A 496 -29.35 -9.25 -4.18
C SER A 496 -29.17 -8.86 -5.65
N THR A 497 -28.18 -8.01 -5.96
CA THR A 497 -27.87 -7.59 -7.34
C THR A 497 -27.30 -8.74 -8.17
N PHE A 498 -26.49 -9.64 -7.60
CA PHE A 498 -26.06 -10.86 -8.28
C PHE A 498 -27.25 -11.79 -8.60
N GLN A 499 -28.17 -12.01 -7.66
CA GLN A 499 -29.39 -12.80 -7.90
C GLN A 499 -30.33 -12.14 -8.93
N ALA A 500 -30.40 -10.81 -8.98
CA ALA A 500 -31.13 -10.09 -10.02
C ALA A 500 -30.51 -10.30 -11.40
N ASN A 501 -29.17 -10.15 -11.50
CA ASN A 501 -28.43 -10.41 -12.73
C ASN A 501 -28.54 -11.87 -13.17
N GLU A 502 -28.51 -12.83 -12.24
CA GLU A 502 -28.69 -14.25 -12.51
C GLU A 502 -30.09 -14.54 -13.10
N LYS A 503 -31.14 -13.89 -12.58
CA LYS A 503 -32.51 -13.97 -13.14
C LYS A 503 -32.59 -13.38 -14.54
N ILE A 504 -31.94 -12.24 -14.79
CA ILE A 504 -31.87 -11.60 -16.12
C ILE A 504 -31.14 -12.52 -17.12
N VAL A 505 -29.99 -13.07 -16.74
CA VAL A 505 -29.23 -14.02 -17.58
C VAL A 505 -30.06 -15.28 -17.87
N LYS A 506 -30.77 -15.83 -16.87
CA LYS A 506 -31.69 -16.96 -17.08
C LYS A 506 -32.85 -16.63 -18.04
N HIS A 507 -33.39 -15.41 -17.99
CA HIS A 507 -34.39 -14.94 -18.95
C HIS A 507 -33.82 -14.88 -20.38
N VAL A 508 -32.69 -14.18 -20.57
CA VAL A 508 -32.05 -14.03 -21.89
C VAL A 508 -31.61 -15.37 -22.46
N LEU A 509 -31.13 -16.31 -21.63
CA LEU A 509 -30.80 -17.68 -22.09
C LEU A 509 -32.04 -18.49 -22.51
N LYS A 510 -33.20 -18.28 -21.85
CA LYS A 510 -34.47 -18.90 -22.26
C LYS A 510 -34.96 -18.29 -23.57
N GLU A 511 -35.03 -16.96 -23.66
CA GLU A 511 -35.47 -16.20 -24.82
C GLU A 511 -34.62 -16.51 -26.07
N THR A 512 -33.29 -16.55 -25.92
CA THR A 512 -32.38 -16.94 -27.02
C THR A 512 -32.41 -18.43 -27.37
N ALA A 513 -32.98 -19.30 -26.53
CA ALA A 513 -33.29 -20.68 -26.88
C ALA A 513 -34.62 -20.79 -27.63
N GLU A 514 -35.64 -20.02 -27.22
CA GLU A 514 -36.94 -19.91 -27.90
C GLU A 514 -36.77 -19.35 -29.32
N LEU A 515 -36.06 -18.22 -29.47
CA LEU A 515 -35.72 -17.63 -30.77
C LEU A 515 -34.86 -18.56 -31.65
N ARG A 516 -34.01 -19.40 -31.06
CA ARG A 516 -33.21 -20.40 -31.81
C ARG A 516 -34.09 -21.54 -32.33
N SER A 517 -35.09 -21.95 -31.55
CA SER A 517 -36.09 -22.93 -31.97
C SER A 517 -36.95 -22.38 -33.12
N GLU A 518 -37.43 -21.14 -33.00
CA GLU A 518 -38.15 -20.45 -34.08
C GLU A 518 -37.30 -20.31 -35.35
N LYS A 519 -36.03 -19.90 -35.23
CA LYS A 519 -35.10 -19.88 -36.36
C LYS A 519 -34.98 -21.25 -37.04
N SER A 520 -34.82 -22.33 -36.27
CA SER A 520 -34.75 -23.70 -36.82
C SER A 520 -36.00 -24.05 -37.63
N ASN A 521 -37.18 -23.76 -37.09
CA ASN A 521 -38.46 -23.99 -37.78
C ASN A 521 -38.58 -23.19 -39.09
N LEU A 522 -38.08 -21.95 -39.10
CA LEU A 522 -38.05 -21.09 -40.30
C LEU A 522 -37.01 -21.57 -41.33
N GLU A 523 -35.86 -22.08 -40.89
CA GLU A 523 -34.84 -22.68 -41.75
C GLU A 523 -35.34 -23.99 -42.39
N ASP A 524 -36.05 -24.84 -41.65
CA ASP A 524 -36.72 -26.04 -42.17
C ASP A 524 -37.85 -25.69 -43.15
N LEU A 525 -38.66 -24.67 -42.87
CA LEU A 525 -39.73 -24.21 -43.76
C LEU A 525 -39.16 -23.59 -45.05
N LEU A 526 -38.06 -22.84 -44.94
CA LEU A 526 -37.31 -22.31 -46.10
C LEU A 526 -36.71 -23.44 -46.94
N GLU A 527 -36.17 -24.48 -46.30
CA GLU A 527 -35.60 -25.62 -47.00
C GLU A 527 -36.67 -26.51 -47.64
N LYS A 528 -37.84 -26.65 -47.02
CA LYS A 528 -39.02 -27.27 -47.64
C LYS A 528 -39.50 -26.48 -48.87
N THR A 529 -39.68 -25.17 -48.74
CA THR A 529 -40.16 -24.32 -49.85
C THR A 529 -39.15 -24.26 -51.01
N LYS A 530 -37.84 -24.34 -50.77
CA LYS A 530 -36.84 -24.58 -51.84
C LYS A 530 -37.08 -25.91 -52.57
N LYS A 531 -37.29 -27.01 -51.84
CA LYS A 531 -37.56 -28.33 -52.43
C LYS A 531 -38.86 -28.35 -53.23
N ASP A 532 -39.91 -27.73 -52.71
CA ASP A 532 -41.19 -27.56 -53.41
C ASP A 532 -41.03 -26.70 -54.68
N MET A 533 -40.27 -25.60 -54.61
CA MET A 533 -39.92 -24.76 -55.78
C MET A 533 -39.15 -25.54 -56.86
N VAL A 534 -38.16 -26.35 -56.48
CA VAL A 534 -37.41 -27.21 -57.42
C VAL A 534 -38.31 -28.28 -58.04
N SER A 535 -39.22 -28.87 -57.28
CA SER A 535 -40.24 -29.79 -57.78
C SER A 535 -41.15 -29.11 -58.82
N VAL A 536 -41.63 -27.90 -58.54
CA VAL A 536 -42.44 -27.10 -59.47
C VAL A 536 -41.64 -26.70 -60.72
N GLN A 537 -40.37 -26.32 -60.58
CA GLN A 537 -39.47 -26.01 -61.70
C GLN A 537 -39.25 -27.23 -62.60
N GLU A 538 -39.06 -28.42 -62.02
CA GLU A 538 -38.94 -29.68 -62.75
C GLU A 538 -40.26 -30.04 -63.48
N GLN A 539 -41.42 -29.87 -62.83
CA GLN A 539 -42.73 -30.04 -63.47
C GLN A 539 -42.92 -29.09 -64.66
N PHE A 540 -42.53 -27.82 -64.54
CA PHE A 540 -42.53 -26.87 -65.66
C PHE A 540 -41.55 -27.29 -66.75
N ARG A 541 -40.33 -27.75 -66.41
CA ARG A 541 -39.35 -28.27 -67.37
C ARG A 541 -39.89 -29.47 -68.16
N MET A 542 -40.64 -30.35 -67.51
CA MET A 542 -41.27 -31.51 -68.16
C MET A 542 -42.44 -31.11 -69.06
N LYS A 543 -43.33 -30.21 -68.61
CA LYS A 543 -44.39 -29.62 -69.45
C LYS A 543 -43.81 -28.87 -70.66
N PHE A 544 -42.72 -28.13 -70.50
CA PHE A 544 -42.05 -27.42 -71.59
C PHE A 544 -41.46 -28.40 -72.63
N LYS A 545 -40.79 -29.47 -72.18
CA LYS A 545 -40.31 -30.55 -73.07
C LYS A 545 -41.45 -31.18 -73.87
N GLN A 546 -42.59 -31.46 -73.24
CA GLN A 546 -43.80 -31.96 -73.92
C GLN A 546 -44.34 -30.97 -74.96
N LEU A 547 -44.41 -29.68 -74.62
CA LEU A 547 -44.90 -28.64 -75.53
C LEU A 547 -43.98 -28.45 -76.75
N VAL A 548 -42.67 -28.49 -76.55
CA VAL A 548 -41.67 -28.43 -77.63
C VAL A 548 -41.77 -29.66 -78.55
N GLY A 549 -42.00 -30.86 -77.99
CA GLY A 549 -42.27 -32.06 -78.78
C GLY A 549 -43.53 -31.95 -79.64
N LEU A 550 -44.62 -31.39 -79.07
CA LEU A 550 -45.87 -31.14 -79.81
C LEU A 550 -45.70 -30.07 -80.89
N LEU A 551 -44.96 -28.99 -80.62
CA LEU A 551 -44.62 -27.97 -81.60
C LEU A 551 -43.76 -28.52 -82.75
N TYR A 552 -42.78 -29.37 -82.45
CA TYR A 552 -41.98 -30.05 -83.48
C TYR A 552 -42.85 -30.96 -84.36
N PHE A 553 -43.75 -31.75 -83.77
CA PHE A 553 -44.71 -32.56 -84.51
C PHE A 553 -45.61 -31.70 -85.41
N LYS A 554 -46.17 -30.60 -84.88
CA LYS A 554 -47.03 -29.69 -85.66
C LYS A 554 -46.27 -28.90 -86.73
N SER A 555 -45.00 -28.59 -86.51
CA SER A 555 -44.12 -28.05 -87.55
C SER A 555 -43.90 -29.06 -88.68
N LYS A 556 -43.67 -30.35 -88.36
CA LYS A 556 -43.52 -31.41 -89.38
C LYS A 556 -44.81 -31.69 -90.13
N GLU A 557 -45.96 -31.56 -89.48
CA GLU A 557 -47.27 -31.60 -90.13
C GLU A 557 -47.49 -30.39 -91.06
N ALA A 558 -47.10 -29.18 -90.64
CA ALA A 558 -47.15 -27.99 -91.50
C ALA A 558 -46.18 -28.09 -92.69
N ASP A 559 -44.95 -28.59 -92.49
CA ASP A 559 -43.98 -28.89 -93.56
C ASP A 559 -44.58 -29.83 -94.60
N ARG A 560 -45.25 -30.91 -94.15
CA ARG A 560 -45.92 -31.91 -95.00
C ARG A 560 -47.05 -31.28 -95.82
N LEU A 561 -47.97 -30.57 -95.18
CA LEU A 561 -49.09 -29.88 -95.84
C LEU A 561 -48.59 -28.80 -96.82
N LEU A 562 -47.49 -28.10 -96.50
CA LEU A 562 -46.87 -27.12 -97.39
C LEU A 562 -46.15 -27.77 -98.58
N LEU A 563 -45.66 -29.00 -98.45
CA LEU A 563 -45.14 -29.78 -99.57
C LEU A 563 -46.28 -30.29 -100.47
N GLU A 564 -47.36 -30.81 -99.87
CA GLU A 564 -48.59 -31.22 -100.58
C GLU A 564 -49.19 -30.03 -101.38
N LEU A 565 -49.26 -28.83 -100.77
CA LEU A 565 -49.70 -27.60 -101.45
C LEU A 565 -48.73 -27.14 -102.56
N LYS A 566 -47.42 -27.36 -102.42
CA LYS A 566 -46.44 -27.11 -103.50
C LYS A 566 -46.63 -28.08 -104.66
N ASP A 567 -47.01 -29.34 -104.38
CA ASP A 567 -47.30 -30.37 -105.37
C ASP A 567 -48.61 -30.12 -106.11
N THR A 568 -49.70 -29.79 -105.41
CA THR A 568 -50.98 -29.44 -106.06
C THR A 568 -50.85 -28.16 -106.89
N ARG A 569 -50.12 -27.15 -106.40
CA ARG A 569 -49.77 -25.96 -107.18
C ARG A 569 -48.97 -26.29 -108.45
N ARG A 570 -47.99 -27.21 -108.38
CA ARG A 570 -47.26 -27.67 -109.58
C ARG A 570 -48.16 -28.41 -110.57
N LYS A 571 -49.09 -29.25 -110.09
CA LYS A 571 -50.08 -29.91 -110.94
C LYS A 571 -51.00 -28.89 -111.63
N LEU A 572 -51.50 -27.90 -110.89
CA LEU A 572 -52.35 -26.82 -111.42
C LEU A 572 -51.61 -25.99 -112.48
N GLU A 573 -50.36 -25.62 -112.23
CA GLU A 573 -49.55 -24.85 -113.18
C GLU A 573 -49.26 -25.63 -114.47
N ASN A 574 -49.00 -26.95 -114.37
CA ASN A 574 -48.85 -27.81 -115.55
C ASN A 574 -50.16 -27.87 -116.37
N TYR A 575 -51.32 -27.97 -115.72
CA TYR A 575 -52.62 -27.87 -116.40
C TYR A 575 -52.80 -26.52 -117.09
N ARG A 576 -52.50 -25.41 -116.39
CA ARG A 576 -52.58 -24.04 -116.93
C ARG A 576 -51.69 -23.85 -118.15
N MET A 577 -50.47 -24.40 -118.15
CA MET A 577 -49.56 -24.34 -119.30
C MET A 577 -50.05 -25.18 -120.49
N SER A 578 -50.69 -26.33 -120.24
CA SER A 578 -51.35 -27.14 -121.29
C SER A 578 -52.57 -26.44 -121.89
N GLU A 579 -53.35 -25.74 -121.06
CA GLU A 579 -54.51 -24.96 -121.49
C GLU A 579 -54.09 -23.75 -122.34
N VAL A 580 -53.06 -23.01 -121.91
CA VAL A 580 -52.47 -21.91 -122.70
C VAL A 580 -51.91 -22.41 -124.04
N ALA A 581 -51.31 -23.60 -124.08
CA ALA A 581 -50.86 -24.21 -125.35
C ALA A 581 -52.05 -24.54 -126.28
N SER A 582 -53.14 -25.07 -125.73
CA SER A 582 -54.37 -25.37 -126.50
C SER A 582 -55.04 -24.08 -127.01
N GLN A 583 -55.10 -23.03 -126.19
CA GLN A 583 -55.60 -21.71 -126.59
C GLN A 583 -54.73 -21.08 -127.68
N LYS A 584 -53.41 -21.21 -127.60
CA LYS A 584 -52.48 -20.74 -128.64
C LYS A 584 -52.74 -21.47 -129.97
N ASN A 585 -52.85 -22.79 -129.95
CA ASN A 585 -53.14 -23.59 -131.14
C ASN A 585 -54.46 -23.16 -131.81
N PHE A 586 -55.50 -22.89 -131.02
CA PHE A 586 -56.81 -22.40 -131.51
C PHE A 586 -56.71 -21.01 -132.17
N VAL A 587 -55.86 -20.12 -131.67
CA VAL A 587 -55.58 -18.81 -132.30
C VAL A 587 -54.85 -18.99 -133.65
N GLU A 588 -53.85 -19.87 -133.72
CA GLU A 588 -53.13 -20.17 -134.97
C GLU A 588 -54.04 -20.87 -136.01
N GLU A 589 -54.97 -21.72 -135.57
CA GLU A 589 -55.99 -22.34 -136.44
C GLU A 589 -56.97 -21.29 -136.99
N LYS A 590 -57.46 -20.39 -136.13
CA LYS A 590 -58.35 -19.29 -136.54
C LYS A 590 -57.68 -18.37 -137.58
N GLN A 591 -56.39 -18.08 -137.42
CA GLN A 591 -55.60 -17.29 -138.37
C GLN A 591 -55.58 -17.92 -139.77
N ARG A 592 -55.25 -19.22 -139.88
CA ARG A 592 -55.23 -19.95 -141.16
C ARG A 592 -56.60 -19.98 -141.84
N LYS A 593 -57.69 -20.05 -141.06
CA LYS A 593 -59.05 -20.03 -141.61
C LYS A 593 -59.39 -18.71 -142.29
N THR A 594 -59.03 -17.57 -141.68
CA THR A 594 -59.24 -16.25 -142.31
C THR A 594 -58.36 -16.02 -143.55
N GLU A 595 -57.20 -16.67 -143.65
CA GLU A 595 -56.36 -16.63 -144.85
C GLU A 595 -56.93 -17.49 -145.99
N MET A 596 -57.59 -18.61 -145.66
CA MET A 596 -58.28 -19.46 -146.62
C MET A 596 -59.49 -18.77 -147.27
N GLU A 597 -60.31 -18.08 -146.46
CA GLU A 597 -61.48 -17.32 -146.95
C GLU A 597 -61.07 -16.16 -147.89
N LYS A 598 -59.87 -15.60 -147.72
CA LYS A 598 -59.32 -14.58 -148.63
C LYS A 598 -58.97 -15.14 -150.00
N LEU A 599 -58.33 -16.32 -150.07
CA LEU A 599 -57.88 -16.94 -151.31
C LEU A 599 -59.03 -17.45 -152.20
N GLU A 600 -60.14 -17.88 -151.61
CA GLU A 600 -61.33 -18.30 -152.36
C GLU A 600 -61.99 -17.10 -153.09
N LEU A 601 -61.89 -15.89 -152.53
CA LEU A 601 -62.42 -14.65 -153.13
C LEU A 601 -61.54 -14.12 -154.29
N GLU A 602 -60.22 -14.35 -154.22
CA GLU A 602 -59.27 -13.98 -155.28
C GLU A 602 -59.42 -14.88 -156.52
N LYS A 603 -59.75 -16.15 -156.28
CA LYS A 603 -59.98 -17.20 -157.29
C LYS A 603 -61.23 -17.00 -158.14
N SER A 604 -62.30 -16.40 -157.61
CA SER A 604 -63.52 -16.12 -158.39
C SER A 604 -63.31 -14.98 -159.39
N LEU A 605 -62.60 -13.92 -158.99
CA LEU A 605 -62.32 -12.75 -159.82
C LEU A 605 -61.49 -13.11 -161.08
N LEU A 606 -60.55 -14.03 -160.95
CA LEU A 606 -59.72 -14.52 -162.06
C LEU A 606 -60.47 -15.44 -163.05
N ALA A 607 -61.59 -16.03 -162.64
CA ALA A 607 -62.38 -16.89 -163.53
C ALA A 607 -63.15 -16.08 -164.59
N GLU A 608 -63.54 -14.84 -164.26
CA GLU A 608 -64.35 -13.98 -165.13
C GLU A 608 -63.48 -13.27 -166.19
N GLN A 609 -62.30 -12.78 -165.82
CA GLN A 609 -61.35 -12.13 -166.74
C GLN A 609 -60.84 -13.03 -167.88
N ASN A 610 -60.79 -14.35 -167.68
CA ASN A 610 -60.36 -15.27 -168.75
C ASN A 610 -61.40 -15.43 -169.86
N LYS A 611 -62.66 -15.02 -169.63
CA LYS A 611 -63.75 -15.19 -170.60
C LYS A 611 -63.77 -14.13 -171.71
N GLU A 612 -63.15 -12.97 -171.49
CA GLU A 612 -63.05 -11.89 -172.50
C GLU A 612 -61.83 -12.03 -173.43
N LYS A 613 -60.92 -12.97 -173.16
CA LYS A 613 -59.56 -12.93 -173.69
C LYS A 613 -59.29 -13.84 -174.90
N GLU A 614 -60.23 -14.72 -175.25
CA GLU A 614 -59.95 -15.88 -176.14
C GLU A 614 -60.41 -15.71 -177.60
N GLU A 615 -61.17 -14.66 -177.94
CA GLU A 615 -61.61 -14.40 -179.34
C GLU A 615 -60.93 -13.19 -180.02
N LEU A 616 -60.24 -12.30 -179.29
CA LEU A 616 -59.50 -11.14 -179.85
C LEU A 616 -58.05 -11.48 -180.30
N LEU A 617 -57.75 -12.75 -180.55
CA LEU A 617 -56.38 -13.25 -180.81
C LEU A 617 -56.12 -13.60 -182.29
N VAL A 618 -56.87 -13.01 -183.23
CA VAL A 618 -56.72 -13.26 -184.69
C VAL A 618 -56.75 -11.96 -185.54
N GLU A 619 -56.65 -10.76 -184.94
CA GLU A 619 -56.76 -9.48 -185.69
C GLU A 619 -55.42 -8.75 -185.97
N MET A 620 -54.25 -9.24 -185.54
CA MET A 620 -53.03 -8.41 -185.65
C MET A 620 -51.68 -9.14 -185.88
N ASP A 621 -51.56 -9.82 -187.02
CA ASP A 621 -50.33 -9.96 -187.82
C ASP A 621 -50.78 -9.97 -189.30
N LEU A 622 -50.83 -8.86 -190.04
CA LEU A 622 -50.01 -7.64 -190.10
C LEU A 622 -48.59 -7.86 -190.67
N SER A 623 -48.29 -7.17 -191.78
CA SER A 623 -46.94 -7.00 -192.39
C SER A 623 -46.29 -8.18 -193.13
N ARG A 624 -46.36 -8.19 -194.48
CA ARG A 624 -45.24 -7.73 -195.36
C ARG A 624 -45.38 -8.15 -196.86
N SER A 625 -45.95 -7.24 -197.66
CA SER A 625 -45.63 -6.93 -199.07
C SER A 625 -45.03 -7.99 -200.04
N ALA A 626 -45.86 -8.39 -201.01
CA ALA A 626 -45.61 -8.42 -202.47
C ALA A 626 -44.41 -9.18 -203.11
N THR A 627 -44.74 -10.19 -203.92
CA THR A 627 -44.19 -10.41 -205.30
C THR A 627 -45.14 -11.31 -206.11
N GLU A 628 -44.93 -11.46 -207.43
CA GLU A 628 -45.90 -12.02 -208.40
C GLU A 628 -45.46 -13.36 -209.07
N VAL A 629 -46.46 -14.04 -209.68
CA VAL A 629 -46.38 -15.14 -210.69
C VAL A 629 -46.04 -16.57 -210.21
N SER A 630 -46.84 -17.55 -210.69
CA SER A 630 -46.62 -19.02 -210.75
C SER A 630 -46.59 -19.79 -209.39
N GLU A 631 -47.27 -20.94 -209.17
CA GLU A 631 -48.35 -21.64 -209.90
C GLU A 631 -49.08 -22.68 -209.00
N ILE A 632 -50.32 -23.05 -209.36
CA ILE A 632 -51.04 -24.33 -209.04
C ILE A 632 -51.61 -24.57 -207.60
N SER A 633 -52.95 -24.42 -207.48
CA SER A 633 -53.93 -25.33 -206.80
C SER A 633 -54.09 -25.36 -205.25
N PRO A 634 -55.32 -25.51 -204.67
CA PRO A 634 -56.64 -25.00 -205.11
C PRO A 634 -57.60 -24.50 -203.97
N GLN A 635 -58.76 -23.92 -204.36
CA GLN A 635 -60.04 -23.73 -203.60
C GLN A 635 -60.11 -22.71 -202.42
N ASP A 636 -61.23 -22.01 -202.14
CA ASP A 636 -62.41 -21.62 -202.97
C ASP A 636 -63.26 -20.52 -202.26
N LYS A 637 -63.60 -19.41 -202.96
CA LYS A 637 -64.76 -18.47 -202.74
C LYS A 637 -64.90 -17.65 -201.43
N ASN A 638 -65.55 -16.48 -201.40
CA ASN A 638 -65.84 -15.46 -202.44
C ASN A 638 -66.17 -14.10 -201.76
N LEU A 639 -65.76 -12.95 -202.30
CA LEU A 639 -66.54 -12.14 -203.27
C LEU A 639 -67.95 -11.65 -202.86
N GLU A 640 -68.24 -11.51 -201.56
CA GLU A 640 -69.04 -10.33 -201.11
C GLU A 640 -68.18 -9.04 -201.05
N ILE A 641 -66.87 -9.18 -201.27
CA ILE A 641 -65.88 -8.15 -201.65
C ILE A 641 -66.34 -7.22 -202.81
N ASP A 642 -67.41 -7.56 -203.54
CA ASP A 642 -67.69 -7.04 -204.88
C ASP A 642 -68.57 -5.77 -204.98
N THR A 643 -69.21 -5.35 -203.88
CA THR A 643 -70.24 -4.28 -203.92
C THR A 643 -69.94 -3.02 -203.09
N LEU A 644 -69.28 -3.09 -201.92
CA LEU A 644 -68.63 -1.88 -201.37
C LEU A 644 -67.46 -1.43 -202.27
N LYS A 645 -66.89 -2.35 -203.06
CA LYS A 645 -66.03 -2.05 -204.22
C LYS A 645 -66.68 -1.15 -205.28
N LYS A 646 -67.99 -0.86 -205.23
CA LYS A 646 -68.70 0.01 -206.19
C LYS A 646 -69.07 1.38 -205.63
N GLU A 647 -69.02 1.63 -204.32
CA GLU A 647 -69.17 2.97 -203.75
C GLU A 647 -67.83 3.57 -203.26
N ILE A 648 -66.91 2.73 -202.77
CA ILE A 648 -65.48 3.07 -202.68
C ILE A 648 -64.90 3.43 -204.07
N ALA A 649 -65.54 3.02 -205.17
CA ALA A 649 -65.17 3.41 -206.53
C ALA A 649 -65.59 4.83 -206.95
N VAL A 650 -66.50 5.50 -206.23
CA VAL A 650 -67.09 6.79 -206.67
C VAL A 650 -66.64 7.97 -205.81
N LEU A 651 -66.61 7.85 -204.47
CA LEU A 651 -65.94 8.87 -203.64
C LEU A 651 -64.41 8.91 -203.90
N ARG A 652 -63.82 7.84 -204.45
CA ARG A 652 -62.45 7.86 -205.00
C ARG A 652 -62.32 8.50 -206.39
N LYS A 653 -63.35 9.18 -206.93
CA LYS A 653 -63.26 9.80 -208.27
C LYS A 653 -63.92 11.16 -208.48
N GLU A 654 -64.72 11.67 -207.55
CA GLU A 654 -65.23 13.06 -207.66
C GLU A 654 -64.44 14.10 -206.84
N VAL A 655 -63.52 13.67 -205.96
CA VAL A 655 -62.40 14.53 -205.50
C VAL A 655 -61.24 14.57 -206.51
N ASN A 656 -61.12 13.58 -207.41
CA ASN A 656 -60.35 13.71 -208.66
C ASN A 656 -60.93 14.78 -209.63
N ILE A 657 -62.02 15.45 -209.24
CA ILE A 657 -62.50 16.69 -209.84
C ILE A 657 -62.39 17.80 -208.79
N ALA A 658 -63.12 17.68 -207.68
CA ALA A 658 -63.37 18.80 -206.77
C ALA A 658 -62.12 19.43 -206.14
N LEU A 659 -61.13 18.63 -205.69
CA LEU A 659 -59.95 19.18 -205.01
C LEU A 659 -58.61 18.78 -205.64
N GLU A 660 -58.62 18.61 -206.97
CA GLU A 660 -57.48 19.03 -207.79
C GLU A 660 -57.19 20.54 -207.52
N GLU A 661 -58.18 21.32 -207.08
CA GLU A 661 -58.03 22.66 -206.46
C GLU A 661 -57.11 22.70 -205.21
N ASN A 662 -56.73 21.56 -204.59
CA ASN A 662 -55.64 21.51 -203.59
C ASN A 662 -54.34 20.87 -204.09
N ASN A 663 -54.36 20.17 -205.22
CA ASN A 663 -53.15 20.01 -206.03
C ASN A 663 -52.70 21.37 -206.60
N GLU A 664 -53.60 22.38 -206.66
CA GLU A 664 -53.19 23.80 -206.68
C GLU A 664 -52.80 24.32 -205.29
N LEU A 665 -53.72 24.39 -204.31
CA LEU A 665 -53.48 25.21 -203.12
C LEU A 665 -52.50 24.68 -202.05
N ARG A 666 -52.16 23.38 -201.97
CA ARG A 666 -51.10 22.94 -201.02
C ARG A 666 -49.68 23.12 -201.55
N ASN A 667 -49.49 23.18 -202.86
CA ASN A 667 -48.25 23.66 -203.47
C ASN A 667 -47.84 25.06 -202.95
N ILE A 668 -48.78 25.87 -202.42
CA ILE A 668 -48.49 27.16 -201.81
C ILE A 668 -47.90 27.06 -200.39
N LYS A 669 -48.20 26.01 -199.61
CA LYS A 669 -47.64 25.89 -198.24
C LYS A 669 -46.29 25.16 -198.18
N ASP A 670 -46.06 24.18 -199.06
CA ASP A 670 -44.75 23.53 -199.16
C ASP A 670 -43.64 24.48 -199.70
N GLU A 671 -44.00 25.69 -200.16
CA GLU A 671 -43.05 26.78 -200.45
C GLU A 671 -42.68 27.70 -199.26
N LYS A 672 -43.53 27.84 -198.22
CA LYS A 672 -43.46 29.01 -197.31
C LYS A 672 -42.97 28.76 -195.89
N ASP A 673 -43.45 27.72 -195.23
CA ASP A 673 -43.21 27.54 -193.78
C ASP A 673 -42.28 26.37 -193.43
N THR A 674 -41.43 25.93 -194.36
CA THR A 674 -40.15 25.27 -194.04
C THR A 674 -38.94 26.09 -194.52
N THR A 675 -39.18 27.36 -194.90
CA THR A 675 -38.31 28.47 -194.48
C THR A 675 -38.35 28.71 -192.96
N ILE A 676 -39.29 28.10 -192.22
CA ILE A 676 -39.07 27.83 -190.78
C ILE A 676 -37.85 26.94 -190.64
N SER A 677 -36.85 27.41 -189.88
CA SER A 677 -35.71 26.61 -189.43
C SER A 677 -34.95 25.84 -190.53
N VAL A 678 -34.84 26.47 -191.71
CA VAL A 678 -33.53 26.60 -192.38
C VAL A 678 -32.53 27.33 -191.47
N LEU A 679 -33.03 28.19 -190.57
CA LEU A 679 -32.32 28.93 -189.51
C LEU A 679 -33.06 28.74 -188.17
N LYS A 680 -32.85 27.70 -187.33
CA LYS A 680 -31.72 26.74 -187.25
C LYS A 680 -30.35 27.42 -187.10
N SER A 681 -30.33 28.58 -186.43
CA SER A 681 -29.12 29.36 -186.13
C SER A 681 -29.30 30.28 -184.91
N GLU A 682 -30.31 31.15 -184.91
CA GLU A 682 -30.11 32.52 -184.37
C GLU A 682 -30.95 32.96 -183.15
N VAL A 683 -31.47 32.04 -182.34
CA VAL A 683 -31.80 32.36 -180.92
C VAL A 683 -31.20 31.31 -179.99
N ALA A 684 -29.87 31.25 -179.99
CA ALA A 684 -29.08 30.60 -178.95
C ALA A 684 -28.87 31.57 -177.75
N ASN A 685 -28.09 31.12 -176.76
CA ASN A 685 -27.46 31.96 -175.72
C ASN A 685 -28.45 32.48 -174.61
N PRO A 686 -27.95 32.85 -173.41
CA PRO A 686 -27.54 31.84 -172.43
C PRO A 686 -28.10 32.08 -171.01
N GLY A 687 -27.78 31.15 -170.11
CA GLY A 687 -27.82 31.37 -168.66
C GLY A 687 -28.91 30.59 -167.93
N VAL A 688 -28.82 30.38 -166.62
CA VAL A 688 -27.77 30.86 -165.69
C VAL A 688 -27.13 29.65 -164.97
N GLN A 689 -25.84 29.42 -165.24
CA GLN A 689 -25.00 28.49 -164.47
C GLN A 689 -24.79 29.01 -163.03
N TYR A 690 -23.84 28.39 -162.31
CA TYR A 690 -22.90 29.13 -161.44
C TYR A 690 -23.39 29.55 -160.04
N SER A 691 -24.70 29.69 -159.80
CA SER A 691 -25.25 30.21 -158.53
C SER A 691 -24.75 29.44 -157.29
N ASN A 692 -25.10 28.16 -157.17
CA ASN A 692 -24.83 27.39 -155.95
C ASN A 692 -23.44 26.74 -155.90
N LEU A 693 -22.69 26.72 -157.01
CA LEU A 693 -21.27 26.31 -157.01
C LEU A 693 -20.36 27.39 -156.40
N LYS A 694 -20.85 28.63 -156.29
CA LYS A 694 -20.06 29.79 -155.82
C LYS A 694 -20.01 29.92 -154.29
N HIS A 695 -21.03 29.43 -153.57
CA HIS A 695 -21.22 29.77 -152.15
C HIS A 695 -20.27 29.02 -151.17
N THR A 696 -19.52 28.02 -151.64
CA THR A 696 -18.45 27.36 -150.88
C THR A 696 -17.05 27.55 -151.47
N LEU A 697 -16.89 28.43 -152.48
CA LEU A 697 -15.66 29.23 -152.64
C LEU A 697 -15.64 30.37 -151.60
N TYR A 698 -15.93 30.02 -150.36
CA TYR A 698 -15.95 30.91 -149.21
C TYR A 698 -14.50 31.20 -148.81
N GLU A 699 -14.08 32.45 -149.00
CA GLU A 699 -12.87 33.10 -148.46
C GLU A 699 -11.49 32.54 -148.89
N ASN A 700 -11.39 31.28 -149.33
CA ASN A 700 -10.16 30.58 -149.74
C ASN A 700 -9.41 31.22 -150.94
N GLU A 701 -10.06 32.03 -151.78
CA GLU A 701 -9.40 32.78 -152.85
C GLU A 701 -9.10 34.24 -152.45
N LEU A 702 -9.73 34.75 -151.38
CA LEU A 702 -9.52 36.09 -150.84
C LEU A 702 -8.22 36.14 -150.01
N GLU A 703 -7.95 35.12 -149.20
CA GLU A 703 -6.67 34.94 -148.51
C GLU A 703 -5.51 34.63 -149.48
N LYS A 704 -5.83 34.14 -150.69
CA LYS A 704 -4.87 33.88 -151.77
C LYS A 704 -4.54 35.12 -152.62
N GLN A 705 -5.39 36.16 -152.60
CA GLN A 705 -5.20 37.37 -153.39
C GLN A 705 -3.99 38.21 -152.92
N ASP A 706 -3.63 38.11 -151.63
CA ASP A 706 -2.46 38.78 -151.06
C ASP A 706 -1.16 37.94 -151.20
N LEU A 707 -1.25 36.61 -151.29
CA LEU A 707 -0.07 35.72 -151.38
C LEU A 707 0.55 35.59 -152.78
N ARG A 708 -0.10 36.04 -153.86
CA ARG A 708 0.51 36.12 -155.22
C ARG A 708 0.36 37.46 -155.96
N ARG A 709 0.15 38.56 -155.23
CA ARG A 709 0.40 39.92 -155.75
C ARG A 709 1.88 40.11 -156.20
N SER A 710 2.79 39.25 -155.74
CA SER A 710 4.25 39.30 -155.99
C SER A 710 4.76 38.70 -157.32
N LEU A 711 3.91 38.05 -158.13
CA LEU A 711 4.25 37.55 -159.49
C LEU A 711 2.99 37.67 -160.39
N SER A 712 2.55 38.85 -160.84
CA SER A 712 3.29 40.04 -161.30
C SER A 712 4.19 39.80 -162.52
N ASN A 713 3.95 40.62 -163.56
CA ASN A 713 4.91 41.05 -164.60
C ASN A 713 5.30 40.09 -165.75
N LEU A 714 4.38 39.22 -166.18
CA LEU A 714 4.33 38.66 -167.56
C LEU A 714 2.84 38.66 -168.01
N LYS A 715 2.23 39.77 -168.48
CA LYS A 715 2.48 40.62 -169.67
C LYS A 715 2.10 39.92 -170.99
N GLY A 716 0.94 40.26 -171.60
CA GLY A 716 0.44 39.54 -172.80
C GLY A 716 -0.59 40.20 -173.75
N GLY A 717 -1.67 40.86 -173.29
CA GLY A 717 -2.69 41.52 -174.16
C GLY A 717 -3.69 40.56 -174.88
N LEU A 718 -4.62 41.02 -175.75
CA LEU A 718 -5.18 42.38 -176.00
C LEU A 718 -6.60 42.32 -176.66
N LEU A 719 -7.18 43.47 -177.09
CA LEU A 719 -8.63 43.83 -177.15
C LEU A 719 -9.22 44.15 -178.57
N GLU A 720 -10.48 44.65 -178.61
CA GLU A 720 -11.30 45.28 -179.71
C GLU A 720 -12.26 44.33 -180.50
N GLY A 721 -13.38 44.74 -181.15
CA GLY A 721 -14.20 46.00 -181.25
C GLY A 721 -15.09 46.00 -182.54
N GLN A 722 -16.12 46.86 -182.81
CA GLN A 722 -17.00 47.78 -182.04
C GLN A 722 -18.16 48.39 -182.92
N LEU A 723 -19.42 48.50 -182.40
CA LEU A 723 -20.54 49.45 -182.80
C LEU A 723 -21.16 49.34 -184.24
N THR A 724 -22.33 49.88 -184.70
CA THR A 724 -23.59 50.51 -184.14
C THR A 724 -24.75 50.60 -185.19
N THR A 725 -26.04 50.57 -184.75
CA THR A 725 -27.31 51.09 -185.40
C THR A 725 -27.72 50.53 -186.78
N SER A 726 -28.97 50.56 -187.27
CA SER A 726 -30.24 51.32 -187.05
C SER A 726 -31.40 50.50 -187.68
N SER A 727 -32.72 50.65 -187.51
CA SER A 727 -33.69 51.42 -186.69
C SER A 727 -35.10 51.11 -187.26
N ASP A 728 -36.29 51.37 -186.70
CA ASP A 728 -36.84 51.91 -185.44
C ASP A 728 -38.35 51.53 -185.44
N GLU A 729 -39.22 51.66 -184.42
CA GLU A 729 -39.21 52.29 -183.09
C GLU A 729 -40.10 51.39 -182.17
N LYS A 730 -39.83 51.12 -180.89
CA LYS A 730 -38.76 51.58 -179.98
C LYS A 730 -38.17 50.38 -179.22
N ASN A 731 -36.84 50.36 -179.08
CA ASN A 731 -36.06 49.58 -178.12
C ASN A 731 -36.39 48.07 -178.06
N GLY A 732 -35.58 47.18 -178.61
CA GLY A 732 -34.12 47.18 -178.59
C GLY A 732 -33.66 45.75 -178.27
N ASP A 733 -34.02 44.73 -179.06
CA ASP A 733 -33.79 44.56 -180.51
C ASP A 733 -32.32 44.17 -180.78
N ASN A 734 -32.11 43.35 -181.82
CA ASN A 734 -30.86 43.24 -182.60
C ASN A 734 -29.61 42.49 -182.04
N HIS A 735 -28.81 41.80 -182.85
CA HIS A 735 -29.00 41.20 -184.21
C HIS A 735 -27.75 40.39 -184.66
N THR A 736 -27.71 40.06 -185.96
CA THR A 736 -26.56 39.70 -186.82
C THR A 736 -26.21 38.22 -186.84
N ALA A 737 -26.38 37.47 -187.95
CA ALA A 737 -26.56 37.78 -189.38
C ALA A 737 -25.38 38.43 -190.14
N SER A 738 -24.97 37.78 -191.24
CA SER A 738 -24.23 38.32 -192.41
C SER A 738 -24.46 37.33 -193.56
N ILE A 739 -24.82 37.69 -194.79
CA ILE A 739 -24.25 38.67 -195.74
C ILE A 739 -22.87 38.25 -196.28
N SER A 740 -22.87 38.07 -197.61
CA SER A 740 -21.73 38.12 -198.53
C SER A 740 -20.71 36.97 -198.53
N ASN A 741 -20.11 36.87 -199.72
CA ASN A 741 -18.75 36.45 -200.00
C ASN A 741 -18.33 34.99 -199.76
N VAL A 742 -18.40 34.29 -200.90
CA VAL A 742 -17.21 33.81 -201.63
C VAL A 742 -16.80 32.37 -201.32
N ARG A 743 -16.69 31.61 -202.43
CA ARG A 743 -16.04 30.29 -202.56
C ARG A 743 -16.80 29.15 -201.85
N GLU A 744 -17.17 28.04 -202.50
CA GLU A 744 -16.56 27.35 -203.65
C GLU A 744 -15.02 27.36 -203.56
N PRO A 745 -14.40 26.35 -202.93
CA PRO A 745 -14.40 25.11 -203.68
C PRO A 745 -14.37 23.82 -202.83
N THR A 746 -14.60 22.70 -203.53
CA THR A 746 -13.84 21.43 -203.39
C THR A 746 -13.68 20.89 -201.94
N ARG A 747 -12.66 20.13 -201.49
CA ARG A 747 -11.42 19.62 -202.10
C ARG A 747 -10.36 19.28 -201.03
N TYR A 748 -9.14 19.82 -201.03
CA TYR A 748 -8.63 21.09 -201.62
C TYR A 748 -9.44 22.31 -201.17
#